data_AF-A0AB36FMP9-F1
#
_entry.id   AF-A0AB36FMP9-F1
#
_cell.length_a   1.000
_cell.length_b   1.000
_cell.length_c   1.000
_cell.angle_alpha   90.00
_cell.angle_beta   90.00
_cell.angle_gamma   90.00
#
_symmetry.space_group_name_H-M   'P 1'
#
loop_
_entity.id
_entity.type
_entity.pdbx_description
1 polymer ?
#
loop_
_entity_poly.entity_id
_entity_poly.type
_entity_poly.pdbx_seq_one_letter_code
_entity_poly.pdbx_strand_id
1 'polypeptide(L)'
;MSYLKKANEAFRKANYKKAIDYYRLAQEKYPQLSSVIEFNIKKSIEALDKGATYNGLSSNNLNLKTENTAQKINVEKIVNLKLAASQFEGKCELFNEGLLKGWAVKKGHPALIFELVIYVNGKVFSELKNDQSRGDLKRHNKSDGRGGFSILLPKEIFSEDENKIELVLPDKSILAEVFIPKKCNKINLHSNVRVPVDEKVSVIVPIFNAPDDLEVCIKRLLDYTSKEVDIILIDDASTDSKIKNILGSAEKYENVRIFRNESNLGFTRTVNKGIDLAGTNDVVFLNSDARVTPRWLEGLKAALSTDAKIATVTPMSDRAGAFSAPNIGNENDLPEGVREEDYAIAFRRRSFGFYPTVPTGNGFCLYVRRKCIDDIGPLDAEAFPRGYGEENDFCMRARAAGWRNVIDDRTYIFHDRNKSFGEAKTDLMAAGRKIVDKRFPDYKKSTSIFTKSVQINLARFRARMALKDVEAKVLPRGLFVISTLTGGTPQTNRDLMLAVNYEIEPWLLHCDSRVISLYKIHPDRDDELIEQYFLNEQIDPLTHVSAEYDQVIASWMTNFDFELVHIRHLAWHSLNLPKLAKKAGARVIKSFHDYYAVCPTVKLLDNDRKFCGGQCTLTCGECPPELWEKDSFPYLKDNWVHTWRRRFSEAVKHCDAYITTHQSAKNIILEQLDIEAEKFHVIPHGRDFENFYQLSAPFKDGDVLRILVPGNINEAKGSEIIANILTQDKKGLLEFHILGRVSASLNQFKHPRLIIHGEYKREDFAEHVKKIKPHIGAVLSIWNETWCHTLTELWSVGLPVVVTEYQTLSQRVTESGAGWVLESTDLLGAYELFTGIVPRDIVNKRQQILLKTAFEKIANNTNHKMAENYLRVYFDRV
;
A
#
# COMPACT_ATOMS: atom_id res chain seq x y z
N MET A 1 -26.20 31.00 -13.04
CA MET A 1 -26.77 29.81 -13.70
C MET A 1 -27.01 29.98 -15.21
N SER A 2 -27.74 30.99 -15.70
CA SER A 2 -28.00 31.18 -17.16
C SER A 2 -26.73 31.23 -18.02
N TYR A 3 -25.70 32.00 -17.61
CA TYR A 3 -24.42 32.08 -18.34
C TYR A 3 -23.62 30.78 -18.32
N LEU A 4 -23.56 30.05 -17.19
CA LEU A 4 -22.93 28.73 -17.09
C LEU A 4 -23.60 27.69 -18.00
N LYS A 5 -24.93 27.72 -18.13
CA LYS A 5 -25.66 26.82 -19.05
C LYS A 5 -25.29 27.14 -20.51
N LYS A 6 -25.27 28.42 -20.88
CA LYS A 6 -24.86 28.89 -22.22
C LYS A 6 -23.39 28.56 -22.53
N ALA A 7 -22.50 28.68 -21.53
CA ALA A 7 -21.09 28.34 -21.67
C ALA A 7 -20.87 26.84 -21.93
N ASN A 8 -21.53 25.98 -21.13
CA ASN A 8 -21.48 24.52 -21.33
C ASN A 8 -22.08 24.09 -22.67
N GLU A 9 -23.18 24.73 -23.10
CA GLU A 9 -23.80 24.43 -24.39
C GLU A 9 -22.91 24.86 -25.57
N ALA A 10 -22.26 26.03 -25.48
CA ALA A 10 -21.29 26.48 -26.48
C ALA A 10 -20.07 25.55 -26.53
N PHE A 11 -19.60 25.06 -25.39
CA PHE A 11 -18.50 24.10 -25.28
C PHE A 11 -18.84 22.77 -25.96
N ARG A 12 -20.04 22.21 -25.70
CA ARG A 12 -20.51 20.97 -26.34
C ARG A 12 -20.68 21.10 -27.85
N LYS A 13 -20.99 22.31 -28.35
CA LYS A 13 -21.07 22.64 -29.79
C LYS A 13 -19.71 22.99 -30.40
N ALA A 14 -18.60 22.72 -29.71
CA ALA A 14 -17.23 23.04 -30.12
C ALA A 14 -16.98 24.52 -30.45
N ASN A 15 -17.83 25.43 -29.98
CA ASN A 15 -17.64 26.87 -30.12
C ASN A 15 -16.88 27.42 -28.90
N TYR A 16 -15.62 27.02 -28.77
CA TYR A 16 -14.83 27.24 -27.56
C TYR A 16 -14.56 28.72 -27.26
N LYS A 17 -14.45 29.57 -28.29
CA LYS A 17 -14.33 31.02 -28.11
C LYS A 17 -15.56 31.60 -27.39
N LYS A 18 -16.76 31.23 -27.87
CA LYS A 18 -18.03 31.65 -27.26
C LYS A 18 -18.25 31.02 -25.87
N ALA A 19 -17.74 29.80 -25.65
CA ALA A 19 -17.77 29.17 -24.33
C ALA A 19 -16.92 29.94 -23.32
N ILE A 20 -15.69 30.35 -23.69
CA ILE A 20 -14.79 31.15 -22.85
C ILE A 20 -15.45 32.48 -22.46
N ASP A 21 -16.07 33.18 -23.42
CA ASP A 21 -16.73 34.46 -23.15
C ASP A 21 -17.85 34.30 -22.12
N TYR A 22 -18.69 33.27 -22.25
CA TYR A 22 -19.75 33.01 -21.26
C TYR A 22 -19.23 32.51 -19.91
N TYR A 23 -18.11 31.76 -19.88
CA TYR A 23 -17.47 31.37 -18.63
C TYR A 23 -16.92 32.59 -17.89
N ARG A 24 -16.26 33.54 -18.58
CA ARG A 24 -15.77 34.79 -17.96
C ARG A 24 -16.92 35.63 -17.39
N LEU A 25 -18.01 35.78 -18.14
CA LEU A 25 -19.22 36.45 -17.65
C LEU A 25 -19.87 35.72 -16.47
N ALA A 26 -19.78 34.38 -16.42
CA ALA A 26 -20.23 33.62 -15.27
C ALA A 26 -19.29 33.78 -14.06
N GLN A 27 -17.99 33.97 -14.28
CA GLN A 27 -16.99 34.18 -13.24
C GLN A 27 -17.22 35.49 -12.49
N GLU A 28 -17.48 36.58 -13.23
CA GLU A 28 -17.80 37.89 -12.66
C GLU A 28 -19.06 37.85 -11.78
N LYS A 29 -20.05 37.04 -12.18
CA LYS A 29 -21.35 36.96 -11.49
C LYS A 29 -21.40 35.95 -10.35
N TYR A 30 -20.48 34.98 -10.31
CA TYR A 30 -20.42 33.92 -9.31
C TYR A 30 -18.98 33.65 -8.84
N PRO A 31 -18.37 34.58 -8.06
CA PRO A 31 -16.97 34.48 -7.63
C PRO A 31 -16.66 33.22 -6.81
N GLN A 32 -17.64 32.69 -6.07
CA GLN A 32 -17.51 31.47 -5.28
C GLN A 32 -17.29 30.20 -6.13
N LEU A 33 -17.51 30.28 -7.46
CA LEU A 33 -17.28 29.19 -8.41
C LEU A 33 -16.01 29.40 -9.26
N SER A 34 -15.14 30.36 -8.91
CA SER A 34 -13.99 30.76 -9.75
C SER A 34 -13.09 29.59 -10.11
N SER A 35 -12.79 28.69 -9.16
CA SER A 35 -11.93 27.52 -9.39
C SER A 35 -12.47 26.59 -10.48
N VAL A 36 -13.77 26.33 -10.48
CA VAL A 36 -14.44 25.46 -11.48
C VAL A 36 -14.57 26.18 -12.82
N ILE A 37 -14.83 27.49 -12.81
CA ILE A 37 -14.97 28.28 -14.03
C ILE A 37 -13.62 28.45 -14.73
N GLU A 38 -12.54 28.70 -13.99
CA GLU A 38 -11.15 28.76 -14.51
C GLU A 38 -10.71 27.44 -15.14
N PHE A 39 -11.04 26.31 -14.49
CA PHE A 39 -10.79 24.99 -15.07
C PHE A 39 -11.46 24.83 -16.44
N ASN A 40 -12.73 25.25 -16.56
CA ASN A 40 -13.47 25.14 -17.81
C ASN A 40 -13.00 26.13 -18.89
N ILE A 41 -12.54 27.32 -18.51
CA ILE A 41 -11.87 28.26 -19.42
C ILE A 41 -10.59 27.63 -19.96
N LYS A 42 -9.75 27.05 -19.09
CA LYS A 42 -8.51 26.38 -19.48
C LYS A 42 -8.78 25.23 -20.46
N LYS A 43 -9.78 24.38 -20.16
CA LYS A 43 -10.22 23.31 -21.07
C LYS A 43 -10.69 23.82 -22.43
N SER A 44 -11.38 24.95 -22.45
CA SER A 44 -11.86 25.57 -23.69
C SER A 44 -10.70 26.14 -24.52
N ILE A 45 -9.68 26.71 -23.88
CA ILE A 45 -8.45 27.18 -24.55
C ILE A 45 -7.66 26.00 -25.12
N GLU A 46 -7.45 24.95 -24.32
CA GLU A 46 -6.78 23.71 -24.76
C GLU A 46 -7.49 23.08 -25.97
N ALA A 47 -8.82 23.10 -26.00
CA ALA A 47 -9.61 22.59 -27.12
C ALA A 47 -9.54 23.49 -28.36
N LEU A 48 -9.45 24.81 -28.18
CA LEU A 48 -9.24 25.77 -29.26
C LEU A 48 -7.86 25.56 -29.93
N ASP A 49 -6.83 25.30 -29.12
CA ASP A 49 -5.45 25.06 -29.59
C ASP A 49 -5.32 23.70 -30.32
N LYS A 50 -6.07 22.68 -29.87
CA LYS A 50 -6.11 21.35 -30.52
C LYS A 50 -6.88 21.31 -31.84
N GLY A 51 -7.72 22.32 -32.13
CA GLY A 51 -8.47 22.42 -33.38
C GLY A 51 -7.63 22.86 -34.59
N ALA A 52 -6.39 23.30 -34.37
CA ALA A 52 -5.46 23.77 -35.40
C ALA A 52 -4.35 22.75 -35.67
N THR A 53 -4.67 21.56 -36.19
CA THR A 53 -3.84 20.71 -37.07
C THR A 53 -4.38 19.27 -37.09
N TYR A 54 -5.19 18.96 -38.10
CA TYR A 54 -5.51 17.58 -38.49
C TYR A 54 -5.12 17.42 -39.96
N ASN A 55 -3.95 16.84 -40.23
CA ASN A 55 -3.62 16.22 -41.51
C ASN A 55 -2.41 15.30 -41.36
N GLY A 56 -2.60 14.01 -41.69
CA GLY A 56 -1.54 13.10 -42.13
C GLY A 56 -1.01 12.12 -41.10
N LEU A 57 -1.65 10.95 -40.98
CA LEU A 57 -1.00 9.72 -40.51
C LEU A 57 -0.05 9.20 -41.60
N SER A 58 1.20 8.92 -41.24
CA SER A 58 2.00 7.89 -41.91
C SER A 58 2.84 7.13 -40.90
N SER A 59 2.93 5.83 -41.15
CA SER A 59 3.53 4.74 -40.39
C SER A 59 5.05 4.87 -40.17
N ASN A 60 5.53 4.18 -39.13
CA ASN A 60 6.93 3.93 -38.74
C ASN A 60 7.54 4.92 -37.74
N ASN A 61 7.26 4.67 -36.45
CA ASN A 61 8.24 4.46 -35.39
C ASN A 61 7.48 4.45 -34.06
N LEU A 62 7.48 3.31 -33.37
CA LEU A 62 7.14 3.21 -31.95
C LEU A 62 8.27 3.87 -31.13
N ASN A 63 8.45 5.18 -31.31
CA ASN A 63 9.03 6.01 -30.28
C ASN A 63 7.87 6.32 -29.34
N LEU A 64 7.84 5.60 -28.22
CA LEU A 64 7.30 6.12 -26.97
C LEU A 64 7.87 7.53 -26.81
N LYS A 65 7.09 8.55 -27.21
CA LYS A 65 7.30 9.90 -26.70
C LYS A 65 6.96 9.81 -25.22
N THR A 66 7.94 9.39 -24.43
CA THR A 66 8.11 9.97 -23.10
C THR A 66 8.04 11.47 -23.34
N GLU A 67 6.92 12.10 -22.98
CA GLU A 67 6.94 13.51 -22.64
C GLU A 67 7.88 13.62 -21.44
N ASN A 68 9.18 13.69 -21.75
CA ASN A 68 10.22 14.09 -20.83
C ASN A 68 10.02 15.60 -20.68
N THR A 69 8.93 16.00 -20.02
CA THR A 69 8.82 17.32 -19.43
C THR A 69 9.86 17.34 -18.33
N ALA A 70 11.09 17.75 -18.67
CA ALA A 70 12.07 18.17 -17.70
C ALA A 70 11.47 19.36 -16.93
N GLN A 71 10.67 19.06 -15.90
CA GLN A 71 10.05 20.06 -15.04
C GLN A 71 11.17 20.79 -14.29
N LYS A 72 11.33 22.10 -14.55
CA LYS A 72 12.42 22.91 -13.99
C LYS A 72 12.39 22.93 -12.45
N ILE A 73 13.55 22.80 -11.81
CA ILE A 73 13.69 23.07 -10.37
C ILE A 73 13.71 24.59 -10.22
N ASN A 74 12.66 25.17 -9.66
CA ASN A 74 12.60 26.61 -9.40
C ASN A 74 13.38 26.91 -8.12
N VAL A 75 14.40 27.77 -8.22
CA VAL A 75 15.16 28.25 -7.06
C VAL A 75 14.48 29.49 -6.53
N GLU A 76 14.18 29.54 -5.24
CA GLU A 76 13.67 30.74 -4.60
C GLU A 76 14.78 31.76 -4.37
N LYS A 77 15.92 31.28 -3.82
CA LYS A 77 16.99 32.17 -3.42
C LYS A 77 18.34 31.44 -3.35
N ILE A 78 19.38 32.10 -3.83
CA ILE A 78 20.78 31.76 -3.54
C ILE A 78 21.37 32.88 -2.68
N VAL A 79 21.82 32.55 -1.47
CA VAL A 79 22.45 33.48 -0.54
C VAL A 79 23.93 33.11 -0.43
N ASN A 80 24.80 33.91 -1.04
CA ASN A 80 26.25 33.80 -0.84
C ASN A 80 26.63 34.56 0.45
N LEU A 81 27.23 33.87 1.42
CA LEU A 81 27.54 34.45 2.73
C LEU A 81 28.91 35.13 2.73
N LYS A 82 29.07 36.18 3.55
CA LYS A 82 30.35 36.90 3.68
C LYS A 82 31.35 36.08 4.49
N LEU A 83 32.41 35.63 3.83
CA LEU A 83 33.50 34.83 4.41
C LEU A 83 34.61 35.69 5.07
N ALA A 84 34.23 36.65 5.92
CA ALA A 84 35.16 37.66 6.45
C ALA A 84 36.29 37.06 7.33
N ALA A 85 35.99 36.01 8.10
CA ALA A 85 36.94 35.33 8.99
C ALA A 85 37.50 34.00 8.43
N SER A 86 37.10 33.61 7.21
CA SER A 86 37.52 32.33 6.61
C SER A 86 38.86 32.46 5.88
N GLN A 87 39.66 31.39 5.95
CA GLN A 87 40.87 31.23 5.13
C GLN A 87 40.56 30.97 3.65
N PHE A 88 39.29 30.79 3.32
CA PHE A 88 38.80 30.49 1.99
C PHE A 88 38.04 31.69 1.40
N GLU A 89 37.95 31.72 0.08
CA GLU A 89 37.02 32.57 -0.65
C GLU A 89 36.38 31.77 -1.78
N GLY A 90 35.16 32.16 -2.17
CA GLY A 90 34.42 31.44 -3.19
C GLY A 90 33.07 32.07 -3.46
N LYS A 91 32.32 31.43 -4.36
CA LYS A 91 30.93 31.78 -4.64
C LYS A 91 30.17 30.60 -5.22
N CYS A 92 28.91 30.43 -4.83
CA CYS A 92 27.91 29.67 -5.58
C CYS A 92 27.33 30.57 -6.68
N GLU A 93 27.53 30.17 -7.93
CA GLU A 93 27.23 30.99 -9.10
C GLU A 93 25.92 30.61 -9.77
N LEU A 94 25.59 29.32 -9.78
CA LEU A 94 24.43 28.80 -10.48
C LEU A 94 23.79 27.65 -9.71
N PHE A 95 22.46 27.66 -9.69
CA PHE A 95 21.66 26.47 -9.47
C PHE A 95 20.53 26.48 -10.51
N ASN A 96 20.56 25.54 -11.45
CA ASN A 96 19.50 25.40 -12.45
C ASN A 96 19.27 23.91 -12.75
N GLU A 97 18.01 23.47 -12.75
CA GLU A 97 17.64 22.07 -13.03
C GLU A 97 18.42 21.04 -12.18
N GLY A 98 18.77 21.42 -10.94
CA GLY A 98 19.53 20.57 -10.00
C GLY A 98 21.05 20.71 -10.12
N LEU A 99 21.55 21.36 -11.16
CA LEU A 99 22.98 21.59 -11.36
C LEU A 99 23.46 22.76 -10.51
N LEU A 100 24.16 22.45 -9.43
CA LEU A 100 24.85 23.40 -8.56
C LEU A 100 26.27 23.62 -9.07
N LYS A 101 26.67 24.88 -9.31
CA LYS A 101 28.02 25.27 -9.75
C LYS A 101 28.56 26.46 -8.97
N GLY A 102 29.86 26.46 -8.79
CA GLY A 102 30.57 27.58 -8.21
C GLY A 102 32.08 27.38 -8.21
N TRP A 103 32.75 28.14 -7.37
CA TRP A 103 34.18 27.99 -7.10
C TRP A 103 34.51 28.29 -5.65
N ALA A 104 35.61 27.71 -5.17
CA ALA A 104 36.20 28.00 -3.89
C ALA A 104 37.72 27.77 -3.94
N VAL A 105 38.48 28.66 -3.31
CA VAL A 105 39.95 28.59 -3.21
C VAL A 105 40.40 28.97 -1.80
N LYS A 106 41.58 28.50 -1.38
CA LYS A 106 42.21 28.93 -0.14
C LYS A 106 43.09 30.15 -0.41
N LYS A 107 42.90 31.22 0.35
CA LYS A 107 43.71 32.45 0.26
C LYS A 107 45.19 32.11 0.47
N GLY A 108 46.06 32.60 -0.41
CA GLY A 108 47.50 32.35 -0.35
C GLY A 108 47.96 30.95 -0.79
N HIS A 109 47.04 30.05 -1.17
CA HIS A 109 47.38 28.69 -1.62
C HIS A 109 46.64 28.31 -2.93
N PRO A 110 47.02 28.93 -4.07
CA PRO A 110 46.27 28.87 -5.33
C PRO A 110 46.20 27.49 -6.00
N ALA A 111 47.06 26.54 -5.60
CA ALA A 111 47.09 25.18 -6.12
C ALA A 111 46.44 24.15 -5.18
N LEU A 112 45.95 24.58 -4.01
CA LEU A 112 45.39 23.67 -3.01
C LEU A 112 44.01 23.15 -3.46
N ILE A 113 43.93 21.84 -3.63
CA ILE A 113 42.67 21.12 -3.82
C ILE A 113 42.16 20.67 -2.45
N PHE A 114 40.90 20.96 -2.15
CA PHE A 114 40.24 20.59 -0.91
C PHE A 114 38.79 20.17 -1.18
N GLU A 115 38.17 19.58 -0.16
CA GLU A 115 36.80 19.10 -0.21
C GLU A 115 35.84 20.11 0.42
N LEU A 116 34.68 20.31 -0.23
CA LEU A 116 33.53 21.04 0.29
C LEU A 116 32.42 20.03 0.54
N VAL A 117 31.67 20.23 1.63
CA VAL A 117 30.57 19.34 2.01
C VAL A 117 29.25 20.01 1.67
N ILE A 118 28.35 19.26 1.03
CA ILE A 118 26.99 19.70 0.75
C ILE A 118 26.07 19.09 1.79
N TYR A 119 25.37 19.96 2.51
CA TYR A 119 24.28 19.58 3.40
C TYR A 119 22.94 19.86 2.73
N VAL A 120 21.98 18.95 2.94
CA VAL A 120 20.57 19.13 2.60
C VAL A 120 19.79 18.96 3.88
N ASN A 121 19.08 20.00 4.30
CA ASN A 121 18.31 20.07 5.56
C ASN A 121 19.15 19.64 6.77
N GLY A 122 20.38 20.17 6.86
CA GLY A 122 21.32 19.90 7.94
C GLY A 122 22.00 18.53 7.89
N LYS A 123 21.84 17.76 6.81
CA LYS A 123 22.40 16.40 6.70
C LYS A 123 23.30 16.27 5.48
N VAL A 124 24.44 15.62 5.66
CA VAL A 124 25.45 15.45 4.59
C VAL A 124 24.85 14.68 3.42
N PHE A 125 24.89 15.28 2.23
CA PHE A 125 24.51 14.65 0.97
C PHE A 125 25.74 14.15 0.21
N SER A 126 26.71 15.04 -0.07
CA SER A 126 27.89 14.70 -0.88
C SER A 126 29.07 15.60 -0.53
N GLU A 127 30.27 15.10 -0.80
CA GLU A 127 31.52 15.86 -0.77
C GLU A 127 31.97 16.17 -2.21
N LEU A 128 32.54 17.36 -2.43
CA LEU A 128 33.00 17.84 -3.72
C LEU A 128 34.41 18.38 -3.63
N LYS A 129 35.24 18.12 -4.65
CA LYS A 129 36.54 18.77 -4.79
C LYS A 129 36.41 20.05 -5.60
N ASN A 130 37.21 21.05 -5.27
CA ASN A 130 37.39 22.27 -6.07
C ASN A 130 38.37 22.06 -7.24
N ASP A 131 38.40 20.89 -7.87
CA ASP A 131 39.42 20.51 -8.86
C ASP A 131 39.03 20.81 -10.32
N GLN A 132 37.84 21.39 -10.55
CA GLN A 132 37.40 21.72 -11.90
C GLN A 132 38.10 22.97 -12.43
N SER A 133 38.32 22.98 -13.75
CA SER A 133 39.02 24.06 -14.45
C SER A 133 38.26 25.39 -14.39
N ARG A 134 39.00 26.45 -14.08
CA ARG A 134 38.55 27.85 -13.94
C ARG A 134 39.65 28.80 -14.42
N GLY A 135 39.75 28.95 -15.74
CA GLY A 135 40.75 29.82 -16.35
C GLY A 135 40.61 31.30 -15.96
N ASP A 136 39.40 31.73 -15.58
CA ASP A 136 39.13 33.05 -15.03
C ASP A 136 39.79 33.27 -13.66
N LEU A 137 39.82 32.26 -12.77
CA LEU A 137 40.50 32.37 -11.47
C LEU A 137 42.01 32.48 -11.63
N LYS A 138 42.59 31.81 -12.64
CA LYS A 138 43.99 31.98 -13.02
C LYS A 138 44.30 33.39 -13.49
N ARG A 139 43.46 33.96 -14.35
CA ARG A 139 43.61 35.35 -14.85
C ARG A 139 43.57 36.38 -13.72
N HIS A 140 42.85 36.09 -12.64
CA HIS A 140 42.75 36.96 -11.46
C HIS A 140 43.75 36.59 -10.34
N ASN A 141 44.74 35.74 -10.59
CA ASN A 141 45.74 35.26 -9.61
C ASN A 141 45.13 34.65 -8.33
N LYS A 142 43.93 34.08 -8.43
CA LYS A 142 43.23 33.43 -7.30
C LYS A 142 43.55 31.94 -7.20
N SER A 143 43.87 31.30 -8.32
CA SER A 143 44.23 29.89 -8.39
C SER A 143 45.23 29.60 -9.52
N ASP A 144 45.68 28.34 -9.60
CA ASP A 144 46.51 27.83 -10.70
C ASP A 144 45.73 27.55 -12.01
N GLY A 145 44.43 27.84 -12.02
CA GLY A 145 43.49 27.47 -13.08
C GLY A 145 42.50 26.37 -12.70
N ARG A 146 42.56 25.86 -11.46
CA ARG A 146 41.51 25.04 -10.84
C ARG A 146 40.73 25.86 -9.79
N GLY A 147 39.89 25.24 -8.97
CA GLY A 147 39.08 25.91 -7.96
C GLY A 147 37.57 25.85 -8.22
N GLY A 148 37.14 25.33 -9.37
CA GLY A 148 35.73 25.16 -9.69
C GLY A 148 35.15 23.88 -9.08
N PHE A 149 33.84 23.89 -8.85
CA PHE A 149 33.07 22.70 -8.50
C PHE A 149 31.72 22.68 -9.22
N SER A 150 31.21 21.49 -9.47
CA SER A 150 29.85 21.28 -9.95
C SER A 150 29.29 19.93 -9.53
N ILE A 151 27.99 19.89 -9.23
CA ILE A 151 27.25 18.66 -8.93
C ILE A 151 25.83 18.76 -9.46
N LEU A 152 25.30 17.63 -9.94
CA LEU A 152 23.88 17.48 -10.21
C LEU A 152 23.21 16.93 -8.94
N LEU A 153 22.37 17.74 -8.30
CA LEU A 153 21.52 17.32 -7.20
C LEU A 153 20.23 16.70 -7.75
N PRO A 154 19.97 15.41 -7.46
CA PRO A 154 18.73 14.76 -7.86
C PRO A 154 17.55 15.46 -7.17
N LYS A 155 16.42 15.57 -7.87
CA LYS A 155 15.19 16.20 -7.31
C LYS A 155 14.68 15.46 -6.09
N GLU A 156 15.06 14.20 -6.01
CA GLU A 156 14.63 13.18 -5.06
C GLU A 156 15.19 13.34 -3.64
N ILE A 157 16.03 14.36 -3.41
CA ILE A 157 16.45 14.79 -2.07
C ILE A 157 15.59 15.94 -1.51
N PHE A 158 14.73 16.55 -2.33
CA PHE A 158 13.91 17.68 -1.93
C PHE A 158 12.54 17.17 -1.45
N SER A 159 12.49 16.65 -0.22
CA SER A 159 11.32 15.97 0.34
C SER A 159 10.57 16.74 1.43
N GLU A 160 11.11 17.86 1.91
CA GLU A 160 10.48 18.68 2.96
C GLU A 160 9.78 19.92 2.36
N ASP A 161 8.93 20.58 3.16
CA ASP A 161 8.14 21.75 2.74
C ASP A 161 9.02 22.94 2.31
N GLU A 162 10.22 23.01 2.87
CA GLU A 162 11.30 23.91 2.47
C GLU A 162 12.59 23.09 2.47
N ASN A 163 13.37 23.16 1.39
CA ASN A 163 14.64 22.44 1.33
C ASN A 163 15.80 23.44 1.32
N LYS A 164 16.63 23.36 2.35
CA LYS A 164 17.83 24.19 2.54
C LYS A 164 19.06 23.39 2.14
N ILE A 165 19.82 23.90 1.16
CA ILE A 165 21.12 23.37 0.78
C ILE A 165 22.21 24.29 1.32
N GLU A 166 23.22 23.72 1.98
CA GLU A 166 24.36 24.47 2.52
C GLU A 166 25.66 23.94 1.93
N LEU A 167 26.49 24.83 1.38
CA LEU A 167 27.85 24.52 0.92
C LEU A 167 28.83 24.89 2.02
N VAL A 168 29.47 23.90 2.63
CA VAL A 168 30.34 24.09 3.80
C VAL A 168 31.80 23.83 3.42
N LEU A 169 32.67 24.76 3.82
CA LEU A 169 34.12 24.74 3.57
C LEU A 169 34.87 23.94 4.66
N PRO A 170 36.16 23.58 4.45
CA PRO A 170 36.94 22.80 5.42
C PRO A 170 37.03 23.42 6.83
N ASP A 171 36.97 24.76 6.94
CA ASP A 171 36.97 25.47 8.23
C ASP A 171 35.57 25.59 8.86
N LYS A 172 34.59 24.84 8.34
CA LYS A 172 33.17 24.85 8.74
C LYS A 172 32.40 26.13 8.41
N SER A 173 33.01 27.08 7.69
CA SER A 173 32.27 28.25 7.22
C SER A 173 31.32 27.87 6.08
N ILE A 174 30.13 28.50 6.06
CA ILE A 174 29.13 28.28 5.02
C ILE A 174 29.42 29.25 3.86
N LEU A 175 29.72 28.69 2.69
CA LEU A 175 29.97 29.42 1.45
C LEU A 175 28.68 30.03 0.89
N ALA A 176 27.62 29.23 0.80
CA ALA A 176 26.32 29.66 0.32
C ALA A 176 25.19 28.78 0.86
N GLU A 177 24.00 29.39 0.94
CA GLU A 177 22.73 28.73 1.22
C GLU A 177 21.83 28.82 -0.02
N VAL A 178 21.20 27.71 -0.42
CA VAL A 178 20.24 27.66 -1.53
C VAL A 178 18.90 27.16 -0.99
N PHE A 179 17.85 27.93 -1.23
CA PHE A 179 16.48 27.63 -0.79
C PHE A 179 15.63 27.19 -1.99
N ILE A 180 14.98 26.04 -1.84
CA ILE A 180 14.12 25.44 -2.87
C ILE A 180 12.70 25.27 -2.29
N PRO A 181 11.68 25.91 -2.89
CA PRO A 181 10.29 25.78 -2.45
C PRO A 181 9.73 24.39 -2.70
N LYS A 182 8.71 24.03 -1.91
CA LYS A 182 7.81 22.93 -2.26
C LYS A 182 7.01 23.26 -3.52
N LYS A 183 7.38 22.65 -4.65
CA LYS A 183 6.42 22.23 -5.69
C LYS A 183 7.11 21.39 -6.78
N CYS A 184 6.54 20.21 -6.98
CA CYS A 184 6.76 19.26 -8.07
C CYS A 184 8.15 18.57 -8.03
N ASN A 185 8.21 17.26 -7.88
CA ASN A 185 7.63 16.31 -8.81
C ASN A 185 7.31 15.03 -8.06
N LYS A 186 6.05 14.57 -8.13
CA LYS A 186 5.77 13.15 -7.97
C LYS A 186 6.59 12.45 -9.04
N ILE A 187 7.62 11.72 -8.63
CA ILE A 187 8.33 10.86 -9.56
C ILE A 187 7.28 9.88 -10.05
N ASN A 188 7.03 9.82 -11.35
CA ASN A 188 6.25 8.72 -11.92
C ASN A 188 7.08 7.43 -11.75
N LEU A 189 7.02 6.84 -10.56
CA LEU A 189 7.63 5.54 -10.21
C LEU A 189 6.97 4.38 -10.99
N HIS A 190 5.93 4.69 -11.75
CA HIS A 190 5.16 3.76 -12.56
C HIS A 190 5.93 3.19 -13.77
N SER A 191 6.99 3.86 -14.26
CA SER A 191 7.51 3.58 -15.60
C SER A 191 8.38 2.32 -15.74
N ASN A 192 8.87 1.72 -14.65
CA ASN A 192 9.88 0.64 -14.75
C ASN A 192 9.62 -0.61 -13.89
N VAL A 193 8.52 -0.69 -13.13
CA VAL A 193 8.24 -1.88 -12.31
C VAL A 193 7.55 -2.92 -13.17
N ARG A 194 8.32 -3.91 -13.65
CA ARG A 194 7.74 -5.15 -14.18
C ARG A 194 7.23 -5.97 -13.00
N VAL A 195 6.07 -6.60 -13.16
CA VAL A 195 5.58 -7.58 -12.18
C VAL A 195 6.68 -8.64 -12.01
N PRO A 196 7.20 -8.87 -10.78
CA PRO A 196 8.28 -9.82 -10.56
C PRO A 196 7.92 -11.21 -11.13
N VAL A 197 8.85 -11.78 -11.90
CA VAL A 197 8.72 -13.14 -12.43
C VAL A 197 8.87 -14.14 -11.28
N ASP A 198 8.12 -15.24 -11.30
CA ASP A 198 8.20 -16.34 -10.31
C ASP A 198 9.46 -17.19 -10.50
N GLU A 199 10.62 -16.55 -10.60
CA GLU A 199 11.88 -17.29 -10.59
C GLU A 199 12.09 -17.88 -9.19
N LYS A 200 12.36 -19.19 -9.17
CA LYS A 200 12.72 -19.91 -7.95
C LYS A 200 14.11 -19.47 -7.49
N VAL A 201 14.26 -19.32 -6.19
CA VAL A 201 15.51 -18.85 -5.57
C VAL A 201 15.95 -19.82 -4.50
N SER A 202 17.26 -20.06 -4.40
CA SER A 202 17.89 -20.76 -3.28
C SER A 202 18.89 -19.85 -2.56
N VAL A 203 18.85 -19.84 -1.23
CA VAL A 203 19.82 -19.12 -0.39
C VAL A 203 20.90 -20.12 0.02
N ILE A 204 22.15 -19.85 -0.33
CA ILE A 204 23.31 -20.67 -0.01
C ILE A 204 24.08 -20.00 1.13
N VAL A 205 24.23 -20.72 2.23
CA VAL A 205 24.96 -20.27 3.42
C VAL A 205 26.16 -21.19 3.66
N PRO A 206 27.38 -20.78 3.24
CA PRO A 206 28.61 -21.48 3.62
C PRO A 206 28.94 -21.20 5.09
N ILE A 207 29.33 -22.24 5.83
CA ILE A 207 29.49 -22.17 7.29
C ILE A 207 30.87 -22.69 7.67
N PHE A 208 31.61 -21.91 8.45
CA PHE A 208 32.84 -22.37 9.08
C PHE A 208 33.00 -21.73 10.47
N ASN A 209 32.65 -22.49 11.51
CA ASN A 209 32.61 -22.03 12.91
C ASN A 209 31.67 -20.82 13.12
N ALA A 210 31.94 -19.98 14.13
CA ALA A 210 31.12 -18.83 14.53
C ALA A 210 29.66 -19.20 14.91
N PRO A 211 29.45 -20.04 15.94
CA PRO A 211 28.14 -20.56 16.30
C PRO A 211 27.12 -19.46 16.65
N ASP A 212 27.54 -18.42 17.37
CA ASP A 212 26.64 -17.34 17.82
C ASP A 212 26.09 -16.55 16.62
N ASP A 213 26.94 -16.24 15.64
CA ASP A 213 26.55 -15.53 14.41
C ASP A 213 25.63 -16.41 13.54
N LEU A 214 25.97 -17.69 13.41
CA LEU A 214 25.19 -18.66 12.64
C LEU A 214 23.77 -18.84 13.21
N GLU A 215 23.64 -18.94 14.53
CA GLU A 215 22.33 -19.10 15.18
C GLU A 215 21.43 -17.90 14.88
N VAL A 216 21.97 -16.68 14.93
CA VAL A 216 21.22 -15.46 14.55
C VAL A 216 20.90 -15.48 13.06
N CYS A 217 21.84 -15.82 12.18
CA CYS A 217 21.62 -15.90 10.74
C CYS A 217 20.47 -16.84 10.37
N ILE A 218 20.49 -18.07 10.90
CA ILE A 218 19.43 -19.07 10.68
C ILE A 218 18.09 -18.55 11.20
N LYS A 219 18.06 -17.98 12.42
CA LYS A 219 16.82 -17.42 12.98
C LYS A 219 16.24 -16.33 12.07
N ARG A 220 17.07 -15.39 11.62
CA ARG A 220 16.67 -14.30 10.72
C ARG A 220 16.15 -14.81 9.37
N LEU A 221 16.80 -15.84 8.82
CA LEU A 221 16.33 -16.50 7.60
C LEU A 221 14.94 -17.11 7.78
N LEU A 222 14.73 -17.82 8.89
CA LEU A 222 13.44 -18.45 9.21
C LEU A 222 12.33 -17.42 9.47
N ASP A 223 12.66 -16.29 10.09
CA ASP A 223 11.69 -15.23 10.41
C ASP A 223 11.29 -14.40 9.17
N TYR A 224 12.23 -14.16 8.24
CA TYR A 224 12.05 -13.17 7.16
C TYR A 224 12.15 -13.71 5.73
N THR A 225 12.22 -15.03 5.56
CA THR A 225 12.26 -15.67 4.22
C THR A 225 11.06 -16.59 4.06
N SER A 226 10.40 -16.50 2.90
CA SER A 226 9.27 -17.38 2.58
C SER A 226 9.65 -18.85 2.64
N LYS A 227 8.71 -19.69 3.11
CA LYS A 227 8.86 -21.16 3.13
C LYS A 227 9.00 -21.79 1.74
N GLU A 228 8.69 -21.05 0.68
CA GLU A 228 8.87 -21.50 -0.71
C GLU A 228 10.33 -21.38 -1.19
N VAL A 229 11.20 -20.75 -0.41
CA VAL A 229 12.61 -20.53 -0.74
C VAL A 229 13.46 -21.62 -0.09
N ASP A 230 14.26 -22.30 -0.92
CA ASP A 230 15.20 -23.31 -0.45
C ASP A 230 16.39 -22.66 0.26
N ILE A 231 16.64 -23.02 1.52
CA ILE A 231 17.82 -22.61 2.28
C ILE A 231 18.81 -23.77 2.31
N ILE A 232 19.98 -23.58 1.71
CA ILE A 232 21.06 -24.58 1.61
C ILE A 232 22.17 -24.18 2.57
N LEU A 233 22.24 -24.87 3.71
CA LEU A 233 23.29 -24.68 4.72
C LEU A 233 24.43 -25.67 4.42
N ILE A 234 25.66 -25.19 4.27
CA ILE A 234 26.82 -26.04 3.97
C ILE A 234 27.92 -25.84 5.01
N ASP A 235 28.06 -26.81 5.91
CA ASP A 235 29.15 -26.88 6.89
C ASP A 235 30.47 -27.27 6.22
N ASP A 236 31.40 -26.32 6.10
CA ASP A 236 32.70 -26.49 5.48
C ASP A 236 33.74 -27.07 6.44
N ALA A 237 33.39 -28.21 7.05
CA ALA A 237 34.17 -28.93 8.06
C ALA A 237 34.48 -28.08 9.31
N SER A 238 33.47 -27.46 9.90
CA SER A 238 33.60 -26.72 11.16
C SER A 238 34.18 -27.60 12.28
N THR A 239 35.06 -27.01 13.07
CA THR A 239 35.74 -27.63 14.22
C THR A 239 35.03 -27.35 15.54
N ASP A 240 34.21 -26.30 15.60
CA ASP A 240 33.38 -26.00 16.77
C ASP A 240 32.22 -26.98 16.88
N SER A 241 32.19 -27.72 17.98
CA SER A 241 31.16 -28.72 18.28
C SER A 241 29.73 -28.16 18.32
N LYS A 242 29.54 -26.87 18.59
CA LYS A 242 28.22 -26.23 18.66
C LYS A 242 27.52 -26.18 17.30
N ILE A 243 28.27 -26.10 16.21
CA ILE A 243 27.73 -25.98 14.84
C ILE A 243 26.79 -27.15 14.51
N LYS A 244 27.17 -28.37 14.90
CA LYS A 244 26.36 -29.57 14.67
C LYS A 244 24.99 -29.46 15.34
N ASN A 245 24.93 -28.93 16.56
CA ASN A 245 23.69 -28.80 17.32
C ASN A 245 22.78 -27.71 16.70
N ILE A 246 23.36 -26.58 16.30
CA ILE A 246 22.64 -25.48 15.65
C ILE A 246 22.04 -25.97 14.32
N LEU A 247 22.82 -26.65 13.49
CA LEU A 247 22.33 -27.22 12.23
C LEU A 247 21.24 -28.27 12.46
N GLY A 248 21.41 -29.19 13.41
CA GLY A 248 20.39 -30.19 13.73
C GLY A 248 19.05 -29.58 14.16
N SER A 249 19.07 -28.41 14.81
CA SER A 249 17.85 -27.69 15.19
C SER A 249 17.07 -27.11 14.00
N ALA A 250 17.75 -26.86 12.88
CA ALA A 250 17.18 -26.31 11.66
C ALA A 250 16.63 -27.40 10.70
N GLU A 251 16.99 -28.66 10.92
CA GLU A 251 16.58 -29.79 10.06
C GLU A 251 15.06 -30.06 10.09
N LYS A 252 14.36 -29.59 11.13
CA LYS A 252 12.90 -29.72 11.25
C LYS A 252 12.11 -28.85 10.27
N TYR A 253 12.75 -27.90 9.58
CA TYR A 253 12.09 -27.00 8.64
C TYR A 253 12.20 -27.55 7.21
N GLU A 254 11.06 -27.81 6.57
CA GLU A 254 11.00 -28.49 5.27
C GLU A 254 11.79 -27.79 4.15
N ASN A 255 11.92 -26.46 4.22
CA ASN A 255 12.64 -25.67 3.23
C ASN A 255 14.14 -25.49 3.53
N VAL A 256 14.68 -26.18 4.55
CA VAL A 256 16.11 -26.15 4.92
C VAL A 256 16.79 -27.47 4.54
N ARG A 257 17.87 -27.39 3.77
CA ARG A 257 18.72 -28.53 3.40
C ARG A 257 20.12 -28.32 3.93
N ILE A 258 20.65 -29.33 4.63
CA ILE A 258 21.94 -29.24 5.33
C ILE A 258 22.93 -30.21 4.69
N PHE A 259 24.12 -29.71 4.38
CA PHE A 259 25.23 -30.48 3.84
C PHE A 259 26.49 -30.23 4.65
N ARG A 260 27.39 -31.21 4.66
CA ARG A 260 28.71 -31.08 5.28
C ARG A 260 29.80 -31.50 4.28
N ASN A 261 30.90 -30.75 4.24
CA ASN A 261 32.10 -31.13 3.53
C ASN A 261 33.00 -32.01 4.41
N GLU A 262 33.71 -32.95 3.79
CA GLU A 262 34.64 -33.85 4.49
C GLU A 262 35.89 -33.13 4.99
N SER A 263 36.30 -32.07 4.29
CA SER A 263 37.40 -31.19 4.64
C SER A 263 37.03 -29.74 4.34
N ASN A 264 37.76 -28.78 4.90
CA ASN A 264 37.55 -27.36 4.63
C ASN A 264 38.00 -27.05 3.19
N LEU A 265 37.03 -26.85 2.30
CA LEU A 265 37.23 -26.59 0.88
C LEU A 265 37.45 -25.10 0.58
N GLY A 266 37.14 -24.23 1.54
CA GLY A 266 37.15 -22.79 1.39
C GLY A 266 35.84 -22.24 0.81
N PHE A 267 35.62 -20.94 0.99
CA PHE A 267 34.39 -20.25 0.63
C PHE A 267 33.95 -20.54 -0.82
N THR A 268 34.84 -20.33 -1.78
CA THR A 268 34.50 -20.39 -3.21
C THR A 268 34.07 -21.78 -3.66
N ARG A 269 34.76 -22.85 -3.22
CA ARG A 269 34.38 -24.22 -3.56
C ARG A 269 33.08 -24.64 -2.86
N THR A 270 32.90 -24.20 -1.62
CA THR A 270 31.67 -24.46 -0.86
C THR A 270 30.46 -23.76 -1.49
N VAL A 271 30.60 -22.51 -1.92
CA VAL A 271 29.54 -21.78 -2.64
C VAL A 271 29.25 -22.45 -3.99
N ASN A 272 30.28 -22.82 -4.77
CA ASN A 272 30.07 -23.52 -6.05
C ASN A 272 29.32 -24.85 -5.86
N LYS A 273 29.64 -25.63 -4.83
CA LYS A 273 28.83 -26.81 -4.46
C LYS A 273 27.38 -26.44 -4.18
N GLY A 274 27.13 -25.32 -3.50
CA GLY A 274 25.78 -24.80 -3.29
C GLY A 274 25.07 -24.41 -4.59
N ILE A 275 25.78 -23.82 -5.56
CA ILE A 275 25.26 -23.46 -6.88
C ILE A 275 24.75 -24.70 -7.62
N ASP A 276 25.49 -25.81 -7.53
CA ASP A 276 25.11 -27.10 -8.11
C ASP A 276 23.88 -27.69 -7.41
N LEU A 277 23.85 -27.66 -6.07
CA LEU A 277 22.73 -28.15 -5.25
C LEU A 277 21.44 -27.35 -5.42
N ALA A 278 21.54 -26.08 -5.85
CA ALA A 278 20.41 -25.22 -6.18
C ALA A 278 19.81 -25.51 -7.56
N GLY A 279 20.43 -26.35 -8.39
CA GLY A 279 19.90 -26.75 -9.70
C GLY A 279 19.71 -25.56 -10.64
N THR A 280 18.48 -25.35 -11.12
CA THR A 280 18.12 -24.26 -12.05
C THR A 280 17.66 -22.99 -11.35
N ASN A 281 17.65 -22.94 -10.02
CA ASN A 281 17.19 -21.78 -9.27
C ASN A 281 18.21 -20.64 -9.38
N ASP A 282 17.73 -19.40 -9.38
CA ASP A 282 18.57 -18.26 -9.02
C ASP A 282 19.16 -18.49 -7.60
N VAL A 283 20.30 -17.89 -7.32
CA VAL A 283 21.01 -18.15 -6.04
C VAL A 283 21.32 -16.86 -5.31
N VAL A 284 21.25 -16.91 -3.98
CA VAL A 284 21.82 -15.89 -3.11
C VAL A 284 22.98 -16.49 -2.35
N PHE A 285 24.15 -15.87 -2.43
CA PHE A 285 25.25 -16.17 -1.52
C PHE A 285 25.06 -15.31 -0.29
N LEU A 286 24.93 -15.94 0.88
CA LEU A 286 24.72 -15.25 2.15
C LEU A 286 25.72 -15.78 3.17
N ASN A 287 26.55 -14.91 3.72
CA ASN A 287 27.47 -15.32 4.78
C ASN A 287 26.71 -15.72 6.06
N SER A 288 27.29 -16.63 6.83
CA SER A 288 26.71 -17.09 8.12
C SER A 288 26.70 -16.01 9.21
N ASP A 289 27.31 -14.84 8.99
CA ASP A 289 27.32 -13.67 9.88
C ASP A 289 26.43 -12.52 9.37
N ALA A 290 25.64 -12.77 8.32
CA ALA A 290 24.65 -11.82 7.83
C ALA A 290 23.32 -11.95 8.59
N ARG A 291 22.76 -10.80 8.98
CA ARG A 291 21.47 -10.68 9.67
C ARG A 291 20.47 -10.04 8.72
N VAL A 292 19.73 -10.89 8.01
CA VAL A 292 18.70 -10.45 7.07
C VAL A 292 17.53 -9.78 7.79
N THR A 293 16.84 -8.88 7.09
CA THR A 293 15.77 -8.05 7.64
C THR A 293 14.44 -8.33 6.92
N PRO A 294 13.28 -7.88 7.43
CA PRO A 294 12.00 -8.10 6.76
C PRO A 294 12.05 -7.66 5.28
N ARG A 295 11.51 -8.49 4.38
CA ARG A 295 11.42 -8.24 2.93
C ARG A 295 12.73 -8.15 2.16
N TRP A 296 13.82 -8.65 2.72
CA TRP A 296 15.14 -8.54 2.10
C TRP A 296 15.18 -9.20 0.71
N LEU A 297 14.64 -10.41 0.57
CA LEU A 297 14.68 -11.14 -0.68
C LEU A 297 13.72 -10.56 -1.73
N GLU A 298 12.54 -10.12 -1.30
CA GLU A 298 11.56 -9.45 -2.14
C GLU A 298 12.14 -8.17 -2.74
N GLY A 299 12.90 -7.39 -1.97
CA GLY A 299 13.63 -6.22 -2.46
C GLY A 299 14.66 -6.57 -3.53
N LEU A 300 15.50 -7.58 -3.28
CA LEU A 300 16.50 -8.05 -4.26
C LEU A 300 15.84 -8.56 -5.55
N LYS A 301 14.74 -9.32 -5.44
CA LYS A 301 13.95 -9.79 -6.58
C LYS A 301 13.30 -8.64 -7.34
N ALA A 302 12.81 -7.60 -6.64
CA ALA A 302 12.26 -6.40 -7.27
C ALA A 302 13.32 -5.69 -8.13
N ALA A 303 14.56 -5.54 -7.63
CA ALA A 303 15.66 -4.99 -8.42
C ALA A 303 15.90 -5.79 -9.72
N LEU A 304 15.98 -7.12 -9.63
CA LEU A 304 16.18 -8.00 -10.79
C LEU A 304 15.07 -7.94 -11.82
N SER A 305 13.83 -7.74 -11.37
CA SER A 305 12.66 -7.69 -12.26
C SER A 305 12.70 -6.49 -13.22
N THR A 306 13.44 -5.44 -12.88
CA THR A 306 13.53 -4.21 -13.70
C THR A 306 14.24 -4.43 -15.03
N ASP A 307 15.19 -5.36 -15.10
CA ASP A 307 15.99 -5.61 -16.30
C ASP A 307 16.48 -7.07 -16.37
N ALA A 308 16.14 -7.74 -17.47
CA ALA A 308 16.55 -9.11 -17.77
C ALA A 308 18.07 -9.26 -17.96
N LYS A 309 18.83 -8.15 -18.03
CA LYS A 309 20.30 -8.12 -18.09
C LYS A 309 20.99 -7.79 -16.76
N ILE A 310 20.27 -7.72 -15.65
CA ILE A 310 20.89 -7.69 -14.32
C ILE A 310 21.43 -9.09 -13.97
N ALA A 311 22.73 -9.21 -13.72
CA ALA A 311 23.38 -10.44 -13.27
C ALA A 311 23.35 -10.57 -11.76
N THR A 312 23.72 -9.51 -11.04
CA THR A 312 23.83 -9.55 -9.59
C THR A 312 23.16 -8.35 -8.92
N VAL A 313 22.66 -8.59 -7.70
CA VAL A 313 22.12 -7.56 -6.81
C VAL A 313 22.77 -7.67 -5.44
N THR A 314 23.27 -6.55 -4.93
CA THR A 314 23.83 -6.44 -3.57
C THR A 314 22.98 -5.47 -2.74
N PRO A 315 22.55 -5.83 -1.53
CA PRO A 315 21.85 -4.90 -0.65
C PRO A 315 22.80 -3.89 -0.02
N MET A 316 22.25 -2.80 0.52
CA MET A 316 22.99 -1.90 1.40
C MET A 316 23.22 -2.56 2.77
N SER A 317 24.22 -2.11 3.51
CA SER A 317 24.59 -2.68 4.80
C SER A 317 25.28 -1.66 5.72
N ASP A 318 25.50 -2.04 6.97
CA ASP A 318 26.27 -1.29 7.96
C ASP A 318 27.78 -1.52 7.78
N ARG A 319 28.20 -2.73 7.36
CA ARG A 319 29.59 -3.20 7.37
C ARG A 319 30.04 -3.89 6.07
N ALA A 320 29.72 -3.28 4.94
CA ALA A 320 30.03 -3.76 3.59
C ALA A 320 30.97 -2.83 2.77
N GLY A 321 31.81 -2.04 3.44
CA GLY A 321 32.77 -1.14 2.80
C GLY A 321 32.13 -0.12 1.85
N ALA A 322 32.32 -0.32 0.54
CA ALA A 322 31.77 0.57 -0.50
C ALA A 322 30.23 0.54 -0.58
N PHE A 323 29.61 -0.53 -0.11
CA PHE A 323 28.16 -0.75 -0.10
C PHE A 323 27.51 -0.30 1.21
N SER A 324 28.29 0.28 2.11
CA SER A 324 27.77 0.70 3.40
C SER A 324 27.02 2.03 3.33
N ALA A 325 26.01 2.12 4.20
CA ALA A 325 25.27 3.32 4.52
C ALA A 325 24.91 3.32 6.02
N PRO A 326 24.67 4.48 6.66
CA PRO A 326 24.68 5.84 6.12
C PRO A 326 26.06 6.33 5.64
N ASN A 327 27.15 5.79 6.18
CA ASN A 327 28.50 6.17 5.80
C ASN A 327 29.20 5.04 5.05
N ILE A 328 30.11 5.41 4.14
CA ILE A 328 31.02 4.45 3.52
C ILE A 328 31.97 3.89 4.60
N GLY A 329 32.33 2.61 4.50
CA GLY A 329 33.22 1.97 5.48
C GLY A 329 32.50 0.89 6.28
N ASN A 330 32.89 0.66 7.54
CA ASN A 330 32.32 -0.39 8.38
C ASN A 330 31.89 0.13 9.77
N GLU A 331 31.69 1.44 9.89
CA GLU A 331 31.34 2.10 11.14
C GLU A 331 29.98 2.79 10.96
N ASN A 332 28.91 2.01 11.20
CA ASN A 332 27.53 2.45 11.03
C ASN A 332 26.66 1.84 12.15
N ASP A 333 27.06 2.06 13.39
CA ASP A 333 26.27 1.59 14.53
C ASP A 333 24.91 2.30 14.58
N LEU A 334 23.88 1.52 14.93
CA LEU A 334 22.56 2.08 15.19
C LEU A 334 22.57 2.81 16.54
N PRO A 335 21.76 3.87 16.69
CA PRO A 335 21.53 4.50 17.98
C PRO A 335 21.01 3.50 19.02
N GLU A 336 21.28 3.78 20.30
CA GLU A 336 20.78 2.94 21.41
C GLU A 336 19.25 2.81 21.38
N GLY A 337 18.76 1.58 21.57
CA GLY A 337 17.32 1.28 21.56
C GLY A 337 16.68 1.13 20.17
N VAL A 338 17.40 1.44 19.09
CA VAL A 338 16.91 1.25 17.72
C VAL A 338 17.07 -0.21 17.31
N ARG A 339 15.96 -0.85 16.92
CA ARG A 339 15.96 -2.21 16.37
C ARG A 339 16.40 -2.21 14.91
N GLU A 340 17.15 -3.24 14.53
CA GLU A 340 17.59 -3.48 13.14
C GLU A 340 16.41 -3.53 12.17
N GLU A 341 15.29 -4.15 12.56
CA GLU A 341 14.08 -4.26 11.73
C GLU A 341 13.46 -2.90 11.45
N ASP A 342 13.30 -2.07 12.48
CA ASP A 342 12.65 -0.76 12.38
C ASP A 342 13.47 0.17 11.48
N TYR A 343 14.80 0.11 11.60
CA TYR A 343 15.70 0.83 10.71
C TYR A 343 15.60 0.36 9.26
N ALA A 344 15.60 -0.96 9.02
CA ALA A 344 15.48 -1.50 7.67
C ALA A 344 14.15 -1.11 7.00
N ILE A 345 13.05 -1.11 7.76
CA ILE A 345 11.73 -0.65 7.29
C ILE A 345 11.78 0.85 6.95
N ALA A 346 12.31 1.69 7.85
CA ALA A 346 12.46 3.13 7.59
C ALA A 346 13.35 3.41 6.37
N PHE A 347 14.45 2.67 6.22
CA PHE A 347 15.37 2.75 5.08
C PHE A 347 14.64 2.44 3.77
N ARG A 348 13.92 1.31 3.73
CA ARG A 348 13.15 0.88 2.56
C ARG A 348 12.09 1.90 2.16
N ARG A 349 11.34 2.44 3.13
CA ARG A 349 10.25 3.42 2.92
C ARG A 349 10.73 4.79 2.44
N ARG A 350 12.01 5.12 2.63
CA ARG A 350 12.65 6.34 2.08
C ARG A 350 13.24 6.14 0.69
N SER A 351 13.38 4.90 0.23
CA SER A 351 14.03 4.59 -1.03
C SER A 351 13.07 4.62 -2.22
N PHE A 352 13.61 4.90 -3.42
CA PHE A 352 12.85 4.93 -4.67
C PHE A 352 13.19 3.75 -5.60
N GLY A 353 14.15 2.90 -5.24
CA GLY A 353 14.57 1.79 -6.09
C GLY A 353 15.25 2.27 -7.38
N PHE A 354 16.32 3.05 -7.25
CA PHE A 354 17.11 3.49 -8.41
C PHE A 354 18.01 2.40 -8.98
N TYR A 355 18.32 1.41 -8.14
CA TYR A 355 19.19 0.29 -8.47
C TYR A 355 20.55 0.71 -9.07
N PRO A 356 21.40 1.44 -8.32
CA PRO A 356 22.65 1.98 -8.84
C PRO A 356 23.51 0.90 -9.50
N THR A 357 23.98 1.15 -10.72
CA THR A 357 24.86 0.19 -11.42
C THR A 357 26.28 0.27 -10.87
N VAL A 358 26.86 -0.90 -10.60
CA VAL A 358 28.15 -1.05 -9.92
C VAL A 358 29.09 -1.98 -10.70
N PRO A 359 30.41 -1.81 -10.58
CA PRO A 359 31.36 -2.71 -11.23
C PRO A 359 31.42 -4.10 -10.56
N THR A 360 31.05 -4.19 -9.28
CA THR A 360 31.11 -5.42 -8.47
C THR A 360 29.94 -5.48 -7.50
N GLY A 361 29.65 -6.66 -6.96
CA GLY A 361 28.87 -6.85 -5.73
C GLY A 361 29.76 -7.06 -4.49
N ASN A 362 29.14 -7.44 -3.38
CA ASN A 362 29.81 -7.79 -2.13
C ASN A 362 29.40 -9.19 -1.66
N GLY A 363 30.37 -10.03 -1.28
CA GLY A 363 30.16 -11.45 -0.96
C GLY A 363 29.36 -11.73 0.31
N PHE A 364 29.13 -10.75 1.20
CA PHE A 364 28.31 -10.98 2.41
C PHE A 364 26.85 -11.34 2.08
N CYS A 365 26.32 -10.74 1.02
CA CYS A 365 25.00 -11.01 0.48
C CYS A 365 24.99 -10.61 -1.01
N LEU A 366 24.90 -11.60 -1.89
CA LEU A 366 24.91 -11.40 -3.33
C LEU A 366 23.86 -12.29 -3.98
N TYR A 367 22.79 -11.68 -4.51
CA TYR A 367 21.90 -12.38 -5.41
C TYR A 367 22.57 -12.52 -6.77
N VAL A 368 22.59 -13.71 -7.36
CA VAL A 368 23.08 -14.01 -8.70
C VAL A 368 22.00 -14.74 -9.52
N ARG A 369 21.70 -14.19 -10.68
CA ARG A 369 20.78 -14.81 -11.65
C ARG A 369 21.40 -16.09 -12.24
N ARG A 370 20.65 -17.20 -12.23
CA ARG A 370 21.07 -18.51 -12.76
C ARG A 370 21.56 -18.39 -14.20
N LYS A 371 20.79 -17.71 -15.04
CA LYS A 371 21.15 -17.48 -16.44
C LYS A 371 22.53 -16.82 -16.62
N CYS A 372 22.95 -15.95 -15.70
CA CYS A 372 24.29 -15.38 -15.76
C CYS A 372 25.35 -16.47 -15.48
N ILE A 373 25.15 -17.29 -14.44
CA ILE A 373 26.05 -18.40 -14.11
C ILE A 373 26.17 -19.36 -15.30
N ASP A 374 25.07 -19.68 -15.96
CA ASP A 374 25.07 -20.56 -17.13
C ASP A 374 25.85 -19.94 -18.31
N ASP A 375 25.75 -18.62 -18.49
CA ASP A 375 26.41 -17.89 -19.58
C ASP A 375 27.93 -17.72 -19.34
N ILE A 376 28.39 -17.53 -18.09
CA ILE A 376 29.80 -17.16 -17.79
C ILE A 376 30.56 -18.16 -16.89
N GLY A 377 29.90 -19.20 -16.41
CA GLY A 377 30.42 -20.16 -15.44
C GLY A 377 30.40 -19.65 -13.99
N PRO A 378 30.66 -20.54 -13.01
CA PRO A 378 30.58 -20.24 -11.57
C PRO A 378 31.75 -19.36 -11.08
N LEU A 379 31.96 -19.28 -9.77
CA LEU A 379 33.10 -18.57 -9.18
C LEU A 379 34.42 -19.29 -9.51
N ASP A 380 35.50 -18.55 -9.74
CA ASP A 380 36.82 -19.11 -10.08
C ASP A 380 37.54 -19.65 -8.81
N ALA A 381 37.27 -20.91 -8.49
CA ALA A 381 37.81 -21.58 -7.31
C ALA A 381 39.32 -21.85 -7.38
N GLU A 382 39.93 -21.80 -8.56
CA GLU A 382 41.38 -22.00 -8.72
C GLU A 382 42.15 -20.71 -8.42
N ALA A 383 41.63 -19.56 -8.88
CA ALA A 383 42.22 -18.26 -8.58
C ALA A 383 41.92 -17.79 -7.15
N PHE A 384 40.76 -18.16 -6.58
CA PHE A 384 40.30 -17.67 -5.28
C PHE A 384 39.83 -18.81 -4.36
N PRO A 385 40.67 -19.80 -4.01
CA PRO A 385 40.23 -21.00 -3.29
C PRO A 385 39.67 -20.71 -1.88
N ARG A 386 40.18 -19.68 -1.19
CA ARG A 386 39.75 -19.30 0.18
C ARG A 386 38.88 -18.03 0.22
N GLY A 387 38.37 -17.60 -0.93
CA GLY A 387 37.62 -16.35 -1.09
C GLY A 387 38.51 -15.10 -1.22
N TYR A 388 37.91 -13.92 -1.03
CA TYR A 388 38.48 -12.58 -1.20
C TYR A 388 38.88 -12.20 -2.63
N GLY A 389 37.90 -12.08 -3.53
CA GLY A 389 38.07 -11.55 -4.89
C GLY A 389 37.25 -12.30 -5.95
N GLU A 390 36.73 -13.47 -5.60
CA GLU A 390 35.88 -14.33 -6.41
C GLU A 390 34.61 -13.63 -6.91
N GLU A 391 33.97 -12.84 -6.04
CA GLU A 391 32.77 -12.10 -6.37
C GLU A 391 33.10 -10.89 -7.24
N ASN A 392 34.26 -10.26 -7.00
CA ASN A 392 34.74 -9.15 -7.84
C ASN A 392 35.06 -9.64 -9.25
N ASP A 393 35.76 -10.77 -9.37
CA ASP A 393 36.06 -11.41 -10.64
C ASP A 393 34.79 -11.83 -11.38
N PHE A 394 33.85 -12.50 -10.69
CA PHE A 394 32.57 -12.91 -11.28
C PHE A 394 31.78 -11.72 -11.83
N CYS A 395 31.61 -10.66 -11.03
CA CYS A 395 30.88 -9.47 -11.46
C CYS A 395 31.56 -8.77 -12.66
N MET A 396 32.89 -8.75 -12.70
CA MET A 396 33.64 -8.16 -13.82
C MET A 396 33.56 -9.03 -15.08
N ARG A 397 33.58 -10.36 -14.95
CA ARG A 397 33.29 -11.30 -16.06
C ARG A 397 31.87 -11.11 -16.59
N ALA A 398 30.88 -11.01 -15.70
CA ALA A 398 29.49 -10.77 -16.06
C ALA A 398 29.35 -9.45 -16.84
N ARG A 399 29.98 -8.38 -16.33
CA ARG A 399 30.04 -7.08 -17.01
C ARG A 399 30.66 -7.17 -18.40
N ALA A 400 31.76 -7.90 -18.55
CA ALA A 400 32.41 -8.12 -19.85
C ALA A 400 31.51 -8.88 -20.84
N ALA A 401 30.65 -9.77 -20.35
CA ALA A 401 29.63 -10.49 -21.14
C ALA A 401 28.34 -9.67 -21.38
N GLY A 402 28.30 -8.38 -21.00
CA GLY A 402 27.16 -7.49 -21.24
C GLY A 402 26.06 -7.56 -20.18
N TRP A 403 26.32 -8.22 -19.05
CA TRP A 403 25.44 -8.16 -17.89
C TRP A 403 25.70 -6.92 -17.04
N ARG A 404 24.76 -6.59 -16.15
CA ARG A 404 24.84 -5.46 -15.22
C ARG A 404 24.80 -5.95 -13.78
N ASN A 405 25.65 -5.38 -12.93
CA ASN A 405 25.58 -5.58 -11.48
C ASN A 405 24.96 -4.32 -10.87
N VAL A 406 24.03 -4.48 -9.93
CA VAL A 406 23.34 -3.36 -9.29
C VAL A 406 23.31 -3.48 -7.78
N ILE A 407 23.06 -2.37 -7.11
CA ILE A 407 22.73 -2.33 -5.69
C ILE A 407 21.21 -2.27 -5.56
N ASP A 408 20.62 -3.00 -4.62
CA ASP A 408 19.28 -2.66 -4.15
C ASP A 408 19.36 -1.58 -3.07
N ASP A 409 19.08 -0.33 -3.46
CA ASP A 409 19.09 0.83 -2.56
C ASP A 409 17.88 0.89 -1.63
N ARG A 410 17.07 -0.18 -1.58
CA ARG A 410 15.88 -0.32 -0.72
C ARG A 410 16.06 -1.37 0.37
N THR A 411 16.93 -2.34 0.15
CA THR A 411 17.18 -3.42 1.11
C THR A 411 18.41 -3.12 1.96
N TYR A 412 18.28 -3.34 3.26
CA TYR A 412 19.34 -3.15 4.23
C TYR A 412 19.55 -4.44 5.02
N ILE A 413 20.76 -4.99 4.99
CA ILE A 413 21.13 -6.22 5.71
C ILE A 413 22.31 -5.91 6.63
N PHE A 414 22.21 -6.31 7.89
CA PHE A 414 23.29 -6.11 8.85
C PHE A 414 24.31 -7.23 8.73
N HIS A 415 25.57 -6.92 8.98
CA HIS A 415 26.68 -7.87 8.78
C HIS A 415 27.66 -7.77 9.94
N ASP A 416 27.83 -8.87 10.68
CA ASP A 416 28.80 -8.90 11.76
C ASP A 416 30.19 -9.25 11.24
N ARG A 417 31.13 -8.29 11.27
CA ARG A 417 32.52 -8.56 10.83
C ARG A 417 33.38 -9.22 11.91
N ASN A 418 32.82 -9.62 13.04
CA ASN A 418 33.59 -9.84 14.27
C ASN A 418 34.54 -11.05 14.32
N LYS A 419 34.59 -11.96 13.33
CA LYS A 419 35.45 -13.17 13.47
C LYS A 419 36.18 -13.67 12.22
N SER A 420 36.51 -12.82 11.24
CA SER A 420 37.31 -13.27 10.08
C SER A 420 38.81 -12.96 10.24
N PHE A 421 39.57 -13.95 10.71
CA PHE A 421 41.02 -14.20 10.48
C PHE A 421 42.01 -13.02 10.37
N GLY A 422 42.29 -12.30 11.47
CA GLY A 422 43.52 -11.47 11.68
C GLY A 422 44.39 -11.05 10.47
N GLU A 423 45.70 -11.30 10.53
CA GLU A 423 46.67 -10.94 9.46
C GLU A 423 46.44 -11.72 8.16
N ALA A 424 46.05 -13.01 8.25
CA ALA A 424 45.83 -13.89 7.10
C ALA A 424 44.73 -13.39 6.14
N LYS A 425 43.69 -12.72 6.65
CA LYS A 425 42.66 -12.06 5.83
C LYS A 425 43.23 -10.93 4.99
N THR A 426 44.12 -10.13 5.57
CA THR A 426 44.74 -9.00 4.87
C THR A 426 45.58 -9.49 3.69
N ASP A 427 46.32 -10.58 3.89
CA ASP A 427 47.13 -11.21 2.83
C ASP A 427 46.27 -11.82 1.72
N LEU A 428 45.18 -12.54 2.08
CA LEU A 428 44.25 -13.09 1.10
C LEU A 428 43.57 -11.99 0.27
N MET A 429 43.11 -10.91 0.92
CA MET A 429 42.55 -9.74 0.23
C MET A 429 43.56 -9.10 -0.72
N ALA A 430 44.82 -8.96 -0.31
CA ALA A 430 45.86 -8.40 -1.16
C ALA A 430 46.20 -9.30 -2.35
N ALA A 431 46.26 -10.63 -2.13
CA ALA A 431 46.51 -11.61 -3.18
C ALA A 431 45.38 -11.65 -4.22
N GLY A 432 44.13 -11.76 -3.77
CA GLY A 432 42.97 -11.75 -4.66
C GLY A 432 42.85 -10.44 -5.42
N ARG A 433 43.12 -9.30 -4.76
CA ARG A 433 43.14 -7.98 -5.41
C ARG A 433 44.15 -7.90 -6.55
N LYS A 434 45.36 -8.46 -6.39
CA LYS A 434 46.37 -8.51 -7.46
C LYS A 434 45.88 -9.27 -8.68
N ILE A 435 45.14 -10.36 -8.49
CA ILE A 435 44.56 -11.14 -9.59
C ILE A 435 43.49 -10.31 -10.31
N VAL A 436 42.56 -9.71 -9.56
CA VAL A 436 41.48 -8.89 -10.11
C VAL A 436 42.04 -7.69 -10.88
N ASP A 437 42.97 -6.94 -10.31
CA ASP A 437 43.56 -5.76 -10.98
C ASP A 437 44.37 -6.17 -12.24
N LYS A 438 44.98 -7.36 -12.25
CA LYS A 438 45.66 -7.91 -13.43
C LYS A 438 44.68 -8.30 -14.53
N ARG A 439 43.56 -8.94 -14.20
CA ARG A 439 42.52 -9.36 -15.16
C ARG A 439 41.71 -8.17 -15.67
N PHE A 440 41.46 -7.18 -14.81
CA PHE A 440 40.60 -6.05 -15.09
C PHE A 440 41.27 -4.72 -14.72
N PRO A 441 42.14 -4.17 -15.60
CA PRO A 441 42.87 -2.93 -15.33
C PRO A 441 41.97 -1.71 -15.03
N ASP A 442 40.71 -1.73 -15.48
CA ASP A 442 39.73 -0.67 -15.24
C ASP A 442 39.02 -0.77 -13.87
N TYR A 443 39.19 -1.87 -13.14
CA TYR A 443 38.45 -2.15 -11.90
C TYR A 443 38.63 -1.05 -10.84
N LYS A 444 39.88 -0.70 -10.49
CA LYS A 444 40.19 0.33 -9.50
C LYS A 444 39.58 1.69 -9.85
N LYS A 445 39.60 2.07 -11.13
CA LYS A 445 39.02 3.33 -11.58
C LYS A 445 37.49 3.29 -11.49
N SER A 446 36.89 2.18 -11.92
CA SER A 446 35.44 1.96 -11.87
C SER A 446 34.90 1.98 -10.44
N THR A 447 35.57 1.33 -9.48
CA THR A 447 35.18 1.37 -8.06
C THR A 447 35.27 2.78 -7.48
N SER A 448 36.30 3.55 -7.83
CA SER A 448 36.44 4.93 -7.35
C SER A 448 35.40 5.90 -7.96
N ILE A 449 34.95 5.65 -9.19
CA ILE A 449 33.87 6.44 -9.80
C ILE A 449 32.55 6.12 -9.12
N PHE A 450 32.28 4.83 -8.91
CA PHE A 450 31.06 4.36 -8.25
C PHE A 450 30.89 4.96 -6.84
N THR A 451 31.92 4.91 -5.99
CA THR A 451 31.82 5.36 -4.59
C THR A 451 31.50 6.85 -4.43
N LYS A 452 31.70 7.62 -5.50
CA LYS A 452 31.44 9.07 -5.59
C LYS A 452 30.23 9.41 -6.48
N SER A 453 29.50 8.40 -6.96
CA SER A 453 28.36 8.61 -7.84
C SER A 453 27.18 9.26 -7.10
N VAL A 454 26.39 10.04 -7.82
CA VAL A 454 25.18 10.68 -7.27
C VAL A 454 24.20 9.66 -6.70
N GLN A 455 24.05 8.51 -7.38
CA GLN A 455 23.10 7.47 -7.00
C GLN A 455 23.46 6.81 -5.66
N ILE A 456 24.74 6.48 -5.40
CA ILE A 456 25.12 5.89 -4.11
C ILE A 456 25.07 6.92 -2.97
N ASN A 457 25.41 8.18 -3.26
CA ASN A 457 25.29 9.26 -2.27
C ASN A 457 23.84 9.53 -1.89
N LEU A 458 22.91 9.38 -2.85
CA LEU A 458 21.48 9.44 -2.58
C LEU A 458 21.01 8.31 -1.65
N ALA A 459 21.43 7.07 -1.89
CA ALA A 459 21.13 5.94 -1.01
C ALA A 459 21.66 6.17 0.43
N ARG A 460 22.88 6.68 0.57
CA ARG A 460 23.48 7.03 1.86
C ARG A 460 22.77 8.18 2.56
N PHE A 461 22.44 9.23 1.82
CA PHE A 461 21.66 10.36 2.33
C PHE A 461 20.31 9.89 2.90
N ARG A 462 19.63 8.98 2.20
CA ARG A 462 18.38 8.37 2.68
C ARG A 462 18.55 7.52 3.91
N ALA A 463 19.63 6.75 4.00
CA ALA A 463 19.95 6.04 5.23
C ALA A 463 20.11 6.98 6.44
N ARG A 464 20.66 8.18 6.24
CA ARG A 464 20.71 9.21 7.29
C ARG A 464 19.33 9.76 7.62
N MET A 465 18.42 9.83 6.64
CA MET A 465 17.03 10.27 6.85
C MET A 465 16.22 9.21 7.59
N ALA A 466 16.41 7.93 7.25
CA ALA A 466 15.74 6.81 7.89
C ALA A 466 16.00 6.77 9.40
N LEU A 467 17.21 7.13 9.85
CA LEU A 467 17.50 7.24 11.29
C LEU A 467 16.56 8.20 12.03
N LYS A 468 16.15 9.31 11.40
CA LYS A 468 15.18 10.28 11.97
C LYS A 468 13.77 9.69 12.07
N ASP A 469 13.40 8.81 11.16
CA ASP A 469 12.06 8.21 11.15
C ASP A 469 11.89 7.16 12.25
N VAL A 470 12.97 6.45 12.61
CA VAL A 470 12.89 5.42 13.66
C VAL A 470 12.68 6.03 15.05
N GLU A 471 13.11 7.28 15.28
CA GLU A 471 12.79 8.04 16.49
C GLU A 471 11.26 8.22 16.68
N ALA A 472 10.46 8.11 15.60
CA ALA A 472 9.02 8.40 15.60
C ALA A 472 8.09 7.18 15.73
N LYS A 473 8.57 6.01 16.16
CA LYS A 473 7.87 4.70 16.16
C LYS A 473 7.43 4.26 14.75
N VAL A 474 8.04 3.20 14.24
CA VAL A 474 7.70 2.64 12.92
C VAL A 474 6.51 1.68 13.06
N LEU A 475 5.31 2.10 12.64
CA LEU A 475 4.15 1.20 12.58
C LEU A 475 4.11 0.41 11.26
N PRO A 476 3.58 -0.83 11.27
CA PRO A 476 3.24 -1.56 10.05
C PRO A 476 2.21 -0.77 9.23
N ARG A 477 2.36 -0.72 7.92
CA ARG A 477 1.39 -0.06 7.02
C ARG A 477 0.30 -1.02 6.60
N GLY A 478 -0.96 -0.65 6.87
CA GLY A 478 -2.14 -1.42 6.46
C GLY A 478 -2.90 -0.74 5.33
N LEU A 479 -3.03 -1.41 4.19
CA LEU A 479 -3.78 -0.95 3.02
C LEU A 479 -5.20 -1.52 3.03
N PHE A 480 -6.19 -0.68 3.29
CA PHE A 480 -7.61 -1.03 3.27
C PHE A 480 -8.17 -0.80 1.87
N VAL A 481 -8.79 -1.81 1.27
CA VAL A 481 -9.29 -1.75 -0.12
C VAL A 481 -10.81 -1.65 -0.13
N ILE A 482 -11.34 -0.56 -0.72
CA ILE A 482 -12.78 -0.27 -0.82
C ILE A 482 -13.16 0.16 -2.24
N SER A 483 -14.42 -0.06 -2.60
CA SER A 483 -14.94 0.30 -3.93
C SER A 483 -15.80 1.57 -3.92
N THR A 484 -16.58 1.81 -2.86
CA THR A 484 -17.48 2.96 -2.74
C THR A 484 -16.97 3.92 -1.67
N LEU A 485 -17.24 5.23 -1.82
CA LEU A 485 -16.92 6.24 -0.79
C LEU A 485 -18.13 6.63 0.07
N THR A 486 -19.31 6.07 -0.22
CA THR A 486 -20.56 6.36 0.52
C THR A 486 -21.26 5.08 0.94
N GLY A 487 -22.09 5.17 1.99
CA GLY A 487 -22.83 4.04 2.56
C GLY A 487 -22.23 3.47 3.84
N GLY A 488 -22.74 2.31 4.28
CA GLY A 488 -22.32 1.68 5.54
C GLY A 488 -20.92 1.08 5.50
N THR A 489 -20.53 0.43 4.41
CA THR A 489 -19.22 -0.23 4.28
C THR A 489 -18.04 0.75 4.40
N PRO A 490 -18.03 1.92 3.73
CA PRO A 490 -16.92 2.88 3.86
C PRO A 490 -16.84 3.49 5.26
N GLN A 491 -18.00 3.73 5.90
CA GLN A 491 -18.07 4.24 7.27
C GLN A 491 -17.51 3.23 8.28
N THR A 492 -17.92 1.95 8.21
CA THR A 492 -17.36 0.91 9.10
C THR A 492 -15.88 0.63 8.84
N ASN A 493 -15.44 0.78 7.59
CA ASN A 493 -14.03 0.73 7.27
C ASN A 493 -13.27 1.87 7.96
N ARG A 494 -13.81 3.10 7.92
CA ARG A 494 -13.23 4.24 8.62
C ARG A 494 -13.19 4.02 10.13
N ASP A 495 -14.29 3.53 10.73
CA ASP A 495 -14.38 3.20 12.16
C ASP A 495 -13.26 2.22 12.55
N LEU A 496 -13.05 1.15 11.75
CA LEU A 496 -11.97 0.18 11.99
C LEU A 496 -10.58 0.79 11.81
N MET A 497 -10.33 1.52 10.71
CA MET A 497 -9.03 2.13 10.41
C MET A 497 -8.58 3.08 11.52
N LEU A 498 -9.50 3.88 12.06
CA LEU A 498 -9.24 4.78 13.18
C LEU A 498 -9.02 3.99 14.47
N ALA A 499 -9.81 2.93 14.71
CA ALA A 499 -9.70 2.13 15.92
C ALA A 499 -8.41 1.28 15.98
N VAL A 500 -7.76 0.96 14.85
CA VAL A 500 -6.48 0.21 14.82
C VAL A 500 -5.24 1.09 14.66
N ASN A 501 -5.39 2.41 14.59
CA ASN A 501 -4.32 3.34 14.19
C ASN A 501 -3.12 3.40 15.14
N TYR A 502 -3.26 2.86 16.36
CA TYR A 502 -2.22 2.84 17.39
C TYR A 502 -1.19 1.70 17.19
N GLU A 503 -1.56 0.69 16.40
CA GLU A 503 -0.74 -0.48 16.04
C GLU A 503 -0.46 -0.55 14.54
N ILE A 504 -1.25 0.11 13.70
CA ILE A 504 -1.12 0.08 12.23
C ILE A 504 -1.22 1.51 11.70
N GLU A 505 -0.34 1.88 10.76
CA GLU A 505 -0.51 3.11 9.97
C GLU A 505 -1.55 2.85 8.86
N PRO A 506 -2.74 3.47 8.90
CA PRO A 506 -3.84 3.10 8.01
C PRO A 506 -3.79 3.87 6.68
N TRP A 507 -3.89 3.13 5.59
CA TRP A 507 -3.93 3.62 4.21
C TRP A 507 -5.16 3.08 3.49
N LEU A 508 -5.65 3.83 2.50
CA LEU A 508 -6.87 3.49 1.76
C LEU A 508 -6.57 3.40 0.27
N LEU A 509 -6.91 2.26 -0.31
CA LEU A 509 -6.98 2.06 -1.75
C LEU A 509 -8.44 2.11 -2.19
N HIS A 510 -8.74 2.98 -3.15
CA HIS A 510 -10.06 3.09 -3.75
C HIS A 510 -9.95 2.97 -5.28
N CYS A 511 -10.88 2.25 -5.90
CA CYS A 511 -11.05 2.26 -7.35
C CYS A 511 -12.52 2.35 -7.76
N ASP A 512 -12.81 3.24 -8.72
CA ASP A 512 -14.15 3.46 -9.29
C ASP A 512 -14.29 2.89 -10.72
N SER A 513 -13.48 1.88 -11.05
CA SER A 513 -13.29 1.22 -12.36
C SER A 513 -12.30 1.89 -13.30
N ARG A 514 -12.05 3.19 -13.14
CA ARG A 514 -11.15 3.94 -14.02
C ARG A 514 -10.04 4.65 -13.27
N VAL A 515 -10.36 5.19 -12.11
CA VAL A 515 -9.44 5.96 -11.28
C VAL A 515 -9.05 5.11 -10.09
N ILE A 516 -7.75 4.90 -9.92
CA ILE A 516 -7.18 4.29 -8.73
C ILE A 516 -6.65 5.42 -7.86
N SER A 517 -7.09 5.50 -6.61
CA SER A 517 -6.66 6.52 -5.66
C SER A 517 -6.09 5.86 -4.40
N LEU A 518 -4.95 6.36 -3.94
CA LEU A 518 -4.26 5.92 -2.73
C LEU A 518 -4.21 7.08 -1.74
N TYR A 519 -4.75 6.87 -0.55
CA TYR A 519 -4.78 7.86 0.53
C TYR A 519 -4.03 7.37 1.76
N LYS A 520 -3.38 8.31 2.46
CA LYS A 520 -2.97 8.11 3.85
C LYS A 520 -4.06 8.68 4.75
N ILE A 521 -4.52 7.86 5.70
CA ILE A 521 -5.61 8.25 6.61
C ILE A 521 -5.02 8.76 7.91
N HIS A 522 -5.54 9.90 8.36
CA HIS A 522 -5.14 10.54 9.60
C HIS A 522 -6.31 10.57 10.58
N PRO A 523 -6.06 10.43 11.90
CA PRO A 523 -7.12 10.55 12.91
C PRO A 523 -7.60 11.99 13.08
N ASP A 524 -6.68 12.96 13.04
CA ASP A 524 -6.95 14.34 13.47
C ASP A 524 -7.01 15.35 12.31
N ARG A 525 -6.93 14.88 11.06
CA ARG A 525 -6.99 15.73 9.86
C ARG A 525 -7.58 14.97 8.67
N ASP A 526 -7.83 15.72 7.60
CA ASP A 526 -8.35 15.18 6.34
C ASP A 526 -7.44 14.12 5.71
N ASP A 527 -8.07 13.25 4.92
CA ASP A 527 -7.40 12.20 4.18
C ASP A 527 -6.43 12.81 3.17
N GLU A 528 -5.19 12.34 3.20
CA GLU A 528 -4.13 12.85 2.36
C GLU A 528 -4.05 12.01 1.09
N LEU A 529 -4.41 12.58 -0.07
CA LEU A 529 -4.26 11.91 -1.36
C LEU A 529 -2.77 11.77 -1.71
N ILE A 530 -2.25 10.56 -1.61
CA ILE A 530 -0.85 10.25 -1.89
C ILE A 530 -0.63 10.03 -3.38
N GLU A 531 -1.41 9.13 -4.00
CA GLU A 531 -1.33 8.89 -5.45
C GLU A 531 -2.68 8.72 -6.11
N GLN A 532 -2.72 9.05 -7.41
CA GLN A 532 -3.89 8.84 -8.25
C GLN A 532 -3.45 8.46 -9.65
N TYR A 533 -4.06 7.42 -10.20
CA TYR A 533 -3.78 6.91 -11.53
C TYR A 533 -5.07 6.75 -12.34
N PHE A 534 -5.05 7.20 -13.59
CA PHE A 534 -6.17 7.09 -14.53
C PHE A 534 -5.88 5.97 -15.52
N LEU A 535 -6.65 4.89 -15.43
CA LEU A 535 -6.57 3.80 -16.40
C LEU A 535 -7.01 4.29 -17.77
N ASN A 536 -6.30 3.82 -18.80
CA ASN A 536 -6.65 4.09 -20.19
C ASN A 536 -8.00 3.46 -20.53
N GLU A 537 -8.20 2.23 -20.06
CA GLU A 537 -9.44 1.46 -20.17
C GLU A 537 -10.03 1.18 -18.78
N GLN A 538 -11.35 1.14 -18.69
CA GLN A 538 -12.01 0.72 -17.46
C GLN A 538 -11.72 -0.76 -17.18
N ILE A 539 -11.73 -1.14 -15.91
CA ILE A 539 -11.66 -2.55 -15.54
C ILE A 539 -12.87 -3.27 -16.11
N ASP A 540 -12.60 -4.33 -16.87
CA ASP A 540 -13.63 -5.13 -17.53
C ASP A 540 -14.52 -5.82 -16.48
N PRO A 541 -15.85 -5.59 -16.47
CA PRO A 541 -16.78 -6.23 -15.54
C PRO A 541 -16.79 -7.77 -15.64
N LEU A 542 -16.50 -8.33 -16.82
CA LEU A 542 -16.54 -9.76 -17.04
C LEU A 542 -15.33 -10.43 -16.43
N THR A 543 -14.12 -10.08 -16.90
CA THR A 543 -12.87 -10.68 -16.43
C THR A 543 -12.46 -10.17 -15.07
N HIS A 544 -12.84 -8.94 -14.72
CA HIS A 544 -12.47 -8.29 -13.48
C HIS A 544 -10.94 -8.13 -13.35
N VAL A 545 -10.23 -8.02 -14.47
CA VAL A 545 -8.77 -7.98 -14.57
C VAL A 545 -8.37 -6.81 -15.46
N SER A 546 -7.30 -6.12 -15.09
CA SER A 546 -6.66 -5.11 -15.93
C SER A 546 -5.16 -5.16 -15.74
N ALA A 547 -4.41 -5.39 -16.83
CA ALA A 547 -2.96 -5.47 -16.78
C ALA A 547 -2.31 -4.14 -16.36
N GLU A 548 -2.92 -3.01 -16.77
CA GLU A 548 -2.48 -1.68 -16.36
C GLU A 548 -2.71 -1.46 -14.86
N TYR A 549 -3.89 -1.84 -14.35
CA TYR A 549 -4.18 -1.81 -12.91
C TYR A 549 -3.17 -2.64 -12.11
N ASP A 550 -2.89 -3.86 -12.58
CA ASP A 550 -1.98 -4.78 -11.90
C ASP A 550 -0.55 -4.23 -11.81
N GLN A 551 -0.07 -3.57 -12.86
CA GLN A 551 1.23 -2.90 -12.85
C GLN A 551 1.27 -1.73 -11.86
N VAL A 552 0.20 -0.92 -11.81
CA VAL A 552 0.10 0.19 -10.86
C VAL A 552 0.10 -0.32 -9.42
N ILE A 553 -0.72 -1.34 -9.11
CA ILE A 553 -0.77 -1.91 -7.77
C ILE A 553 0.55 -2.59 -7.38
N ALA A 554 1.17 -3.35 -8.28
CA ALA A 554 2.48 -3.96 -8.01
C ALA A 554 3.55 -2.89 -7.69
N SER A 555 3.56 -1.80 -8.45
CA SER A 555 4.44 -0.65 -8.19
C SER A 555 4.17 -0.02 -6.83
N TRP A 556 2.90 0.25 -6.48
CA TRP A 556 2.54 0.86 -5.20
C TRP A 556 2.80 -0.06 -4.00
N MET A 557 2.52 -1.36 -4.12
CA MET A 557 2.85 -2.34 -3.09
C MET A 557 4.35 -2.33 -2.77
N THR A 558 5.17 -2.24 -3.81
CA THR A 558 6.63 -2.16 -3.66
C THR A 558 7.01 -0.81 -3.05
N ASN A 559 6.58 0.31 -3.63
CA ASN A 559 7.04 1.67 -3.27
C ASN A 559 6.59 2.14 -1.89
N PHE A 560 5.38 1.80 -1.48
CA PHE A 560 4.82 2.25 -0.21
C PHE A 560 4.93 1.22 0.91
N ASP A 561 5.41 0.01 0.60
CA ASP A 561 5.78 -1.00 1.61
C ASP A 561 4.62 -1.38 2.55
N PHE A 562 3.48 -1.77 1.97
CA PHE A 562 2.32 -2.23 2.74
C PHE A 562 2.56 -3.63 3.29
N GLU A 563 2.50 -3.79 4.61
CA GLU A 563 2.71 -5.06 5.33
C GLU A 563 1.42 -5.87 5.47
N LEU A 564 0.29 -5.16 5.52
CA LEU A 564 -1.05 -5.73 5.57
C LEU A 564 -1.89 -5.17 4.43
N VAL A 565 -2.62 -6.01 3.73
CA VAL A 565 -3.68 -5.61 2.80
C VAL A 565 -5.00 -6.17 3.28
N HIS A 566 -5.92 -5.29 3.69
CA HIS A 566 -7.25 -5.66 4.14
C HIS A 566 -8.28 -5.30 3.08
N ILE A 567 -8.73 -6.31 2.36
CA ILE A 567 -9.71 -6.19 1.30
C ILE A 567 -11.10 -6.17 1.91
N ARG A 568 -11.75 -5.00 1.92
CA ARG A 568 -13.14 -4.86 2.34
C ARG A 568 -14.08 -5.16 1.18
N HIS A 569 -13.72 -4.70 -0.01
CA HIS A 569 -14.51 -4.89 -1.22
C HIS A 569 -13.62 -5.00 -2.46
N LEU A 570 -14.09 -5.72 -3.50
CA LEU A 570 -13.34 -5.96 -4.74
C LEU A 570 -14.06 -5.48 -6.00
N ALA A 571 -15.27 -4.91 -5.92
CA ALA A 571 -15.87 -4.28 -7.10
C ALA A 571 -14.94 -3.24 -7.70
N TRP A 572 -14.84 -3.27 -9.02
CA TRP A 572 -13.96 -2.38 -9.76
C TRP A 572 -12.48 -2.45 -9.36
N HIS A 573 -12.04 -3.51 -8.69
CA HIS A 573 -10.63 -3.83 -8.50
C HIS A 573 -10.27 -5.05 -9.34
N SER A 574 -9.01 -5.14 -9.76
CA SER A 574 -8.51 -6.36 -10.39
C SER A 574 -8.55 -7.53 -9.40
N LEU A 575 -9.07 -8.68 -9.82
CA LEU A 575 -9.04 -9.92 -9.01
C LEU A 575 -7.62 -10.48 -8.82
N ASN A 576 -6.61 -9.93 -9.51
CA ASN A 576 -5.20 -10.24 -9.24
C ASN A 576 -4.65 -9.51 -8.00
N LEU A 577 -5.36 -8.53 -7.43
CA LEU A 577 -4.88 -7.75 -6.28
C LEU A 577 -4.44 -8.62 -5.09
N PRO A 578 -5.20 -9.63 -4.62
CA PRO A 578 -4.76 -10.49 -3.51
C PRO A 578 -3.44 -11.18 -3.81
N LYS A 579 -3.29 -11.72 -5.03
CA LYS A 579 -2.06 -12.38 -5.50
C LYS A 579 -0.88 -11.43 -5.52
N LEU A 580 -1.07 -10.22 -6.06
CA LEU A 580 -0.03 -9.18 -6.12
C LEU A 580 0.40 -8.73 -4.73
N ALA A 581 -0.56 -8.54 -3.83
CA ALA A 581 -0.27 -8.19 -2.44
C ALA A 581 0.53 -9.29 -1.73
N LYS A 582 0.14 -10.55 -1.91
CA LYS A 582 0.85 -11.69 -1.34
C LYS A 582 2.27 -11.82 -1.87
N LYS A 583 2.47 -11.64 -3.19
CA LYS A 583 3.79 -11.62 -3.84
C LYS A 583 4.69 -10.48 -3.37
N ALA A 584 4.11 -9.36 -2.96
CA ALA A 584 4.85 -8.25 -2.34
C ALA A 584 5.20 -8.52 -0.87
N GLY A 585 4.91 -9.72 -0.34
CA GLY A 585 5.17 -10.10 1.04
C GLY A 585 4.19 -9.47 2.04
N ALA A 586 2.99 -9.05 1.59
CA ALA A 586 1.96 -8.57 2.50
C ALA A 586 1.11 -9.73 3.02
N ARG A 587 0.67 -9.61 4.27
CA ARG A 587 -0.43 -10.43 4.77
C ARG A 587 -1.73 -9.92 4.16
N VAL A 588 -2.58 -10.81 3.65
CA VAL A 588 -3.78 -10.43 2.89
C VAL A 588 -5.03 -10.96 3.58
N ILE A 589 -5.94 -10.06 3.96
CA ILE A 589 -7.18 -10.41 4.64
C ILE A 589 -8.36 -10.01 3.76
N LYS A 590 -9.37 -10.86 3.62
CA LYS A 590 -10.63 -10.52 2.93
C LYS A 590 -11.79 -10.52 3.91
N SER A 591 -12.44 -9.37 4.08
CA SER A 591 -13.74 -9.32 4.75
C SER A 591 -14.90 -9.40 3.76
N PHE A 592 -15.89 -10.22 4.08
CA PHE A 592 -17.16 -10.36 3.36
C PHE A 592 -18.25 -9.59 4.12
N HIS A 593 -18.51 -8.35 3.68
CA HIS A 593 -19.58 -7.48 4.20
C HIS A 593 -20.86 -7.54 3.38
N ASP A 594 -20.83 -8.25 2.26
CA ASP A 594 -21.94 -8.50 1.37
C ASP A 594 -21.65 -9.81 0.60
N TYR A 595 -22.54 -10.18 -0.32
CA TYR A 595 -22.41 -11.38 -1.12
C TYR A 595 -21.94 -11.08 -2.56
N TYR A 596 -21.25 -9.94 -2.79
CA TYR A 596 -20.74 -9.61 -4.12
C TYR A 596 -19.86 -10.71 -4.70
N ALA A 597 -18.99 -11.30 -3.88
CA ALA A 597 -18.14 -12.42 -4.30
C ALA A 597 -18.94 -13.68 -4.70
N VAL A 598 -20.13 -13.86 -4.13
CA VAL A 598 -21.04 -14.98 -4.45
C VAL A 598 -21.85 -14.69 -5.71
N CYS A 599 -22.30 -13.45 -5.90
CA CYS A 599 -23.09 -13.04 -7.06
C CYS A 599 -23.05 -11.51 -7.27
N PRO A 600 -22.97 -11.01 -8.54
CA PRO A 600 -23.02 -9.58 -8.86
C PRO A 600 -24.26 -8.82 -8.36
N THR A 601 -25.32 -9.53 -7.97
CA THR A 601 -26.53 -8.93 -7.36
C THR A 601 -26.30 -8.41 -5.95
N VAL A 602 -25.16 -8.73 -5.31
CA VAL A 602 -24.71 -8.32 -3.95
C VAL A 602 -25.58 -8.84 -2.80
N LYS A 603 -26.91 -8.80 -2.94
CA LYS A 603 -27.90 -9.17 -1.92
C LYS A 603 -28.53 -10.54 -2.13
N LEU A 604 -28.20 -11.23 -3.22
CA LEU A 604 -28.76 -12.54 -3.59
C LEU A 604 -30.28 -12.50 -3.78
N LEU A 605 -30.79 -11.39 -4.32
CA LEU A 605 -32.18 -11.25 -4.75
C LEU A 605 -32.28 -11.62 -6.23
N ASP A 606 -33.26 -12.45 -6.57
CA ASP A 606 -33.55 -12.79 -7.97
C ASP A 606 -34.35 -11.68 -8.69
N ASN A 607 -34.75 -11.94 -9.94
CA ASN A 607 -35.55 -11.01 -10.76
C ASN A 607 -36.91 -10.65 -10.12
N ASP A 608 -37.47 -11.53 -9.30
CA ASP A 608 -38.74 -11.33 -8.59
C ASP A 608 -38.52 -10.86 -7.15
N ARG A 609 -37.27 -10.47 -6.83
CA ARG A 609 -36.83 -9.98 -5.52
C ARG A 609 -37.00 -11.00 -4.40
N LYS A 610 -36.94 -12.28 -4.72
CA LYS A 610 -36.88 -13.35 -3.74
C LYS A 610 -35.43 -13.60 -3.36
N PHE A 611 -35.16 -13.70 -2.07
CA PHE A 611 -33.84 -14.07 -1.58
C PHE A 611 -33.54 -15.53 -1.91
N CYS A 612 -32.51 -15.75 -2.71
CA CYS A 612 -32.18 -17.07 -3.26
C CYS A 612 -31.07 -17.79 -2.44
N GLY A 613 -30.43 -17.09 -1.50
CA GLY A 613 -29.33 -17.66 -0.69
C GLY A 613 -28.11 -18.10 -1.51
N GLY A 614 -28.03 -17.70 -2.79
CA GLY A 614 -27.01 -18.17 -3.71
C GLY A 614 -27.45 -19.37 -4.57
N GLN A 615 -28.57 -20.02 -4.25
CA GLN A 615 -29.17 -21.05 -5.08
C GLN A 615 -30.15 -20.42 -6.06
N CYS A 616 -29.85 -20.46 -7.36
CA CYS A 616 -30.68 -19.80 -8.36
C CYS A 616 -32.11 -20.39 -8.36
N THR A 617 -33.12 -19.52 -8.41
CA THR A 617 -34.54 -19.91 -8.43
C THR A 617 -34.96 -20.46 -9.80
N LEU A 618 -36.21 -20.91 -9.99
CA LEU A 618 -36.70 -21.39 -11.31
C LEU A 618 -37.38 -20.30 -12.16
N THR A 619 -37.43 -19.05 -11.69
CA THR A 619 -38.04 -17.91 -12.39
C THR A 619 -37.32 -17.58 -13.72
N CYS A 620 -38.08 -17.13 -14.73
CA CYS A 620 -37.56 -16.98 -16.11
C CYS A 620 -36.82 -15.65 -16.38
N GLY A 621 -36.68 -14.76 -15.38
CA GLY A 621 -36.08 -13.43 -15.54
C GLY A 621 -34.57 -13.37 -15.28
N GLU A 622 -33.94 -12.25 -15.64
CA GLU A 622 -32.52 -11.99 -15.36
C GLU A 622 -32.33 -11.30 -14.01
N CYS A 623 -31.35 -11.74 -13.24
CA CYS A 623 -31.01 -11.11 -11.97
C CYS A 623 -30.12 -9.88 -12.23
N PRO A 624 -30.52 -8.66 -11.84
CA PRO A 624 -29.77 -7.47 -12.18
C PRO A 624 -28.51 -7.31 -11.31
N PRO A 625 -27.31 -7.06 -11.89
CA PRO A 625 -26.15 -6.67 -11.11
C PRO A 625 -26.38 -5.33 -10.40
N GLU A 626 -25.84 -5.16 -9.20
CA GLU A 626 -26.08 -3.94 -8.40
C GLU A 626 -25.04 -2.84 -8.63
N LEU A 627 -23.78 -3.21 -8.83
CA LEU A 627 -22.66 -2.27 -8.90
C LEU A 627 -22.22 -1.96 -10.34
N TRP A 628 -22.66 -2.74 -11.31
CA TRP A 628 -22.29 -2.55 -12.71
C TRP A 628 -23.51 -2.20 -13.56
N GLU A 629 -23.28 -1.73 -14.78
CA GLU A 629 -24.38 -1.48 -15.70
C GLU A 629 -25.11 -2.80 -16.03
N LYS A 630 -26.44 -2.73 -16.21
CA LYS A 630 -27.29 -3.92 -16.36
C LYS A 630 -26.85 -4.83 -17.50
N ASP A 631 -26.42 -4.23 -18.61
CA ASP A 631 -26.04 -4.96 -19.83
C ASP A 631 -24.57 -5.37 -19.85
N SER A 632 -23.84 -5.19 -18.73
CA SER A 632 -22.42 -5.56 -18.62
C SER A 632 -22.19 -7.06 -18.42
N PHE A 633 -23.24 -7.86 -18.19
CA PHE A 633 -23.13 -9.28 -17.83
C PHE A 633 -23.99 -10.17 -18.73
N PRO A 634 -23.54 -11.39 -19.04
CA PRO A 634 -24.41 -12.45 -19.54
C PRO A 634 -25.46 -12.84 -18.50
N TYR A 635 -26.43 -13.65 -18.91
CA TYR A 635 -27.42 -14.24 -18.02
C TYR A 635 -26.75 -14.90 -16.81
N LEU A 636 -26.99 -14.34 -15.62
CA LEU A 636 -26.31 -14.78 -14.40
C LEU A 636 -26.77 -16.17 -13.95
N LYS A 637 -28.08 -16.37 -13.97
CA LYS A 637 -28.76 -17.47 -13.31
C LYS A 637 -28.44 -18.82 -13.95
N ASP A 638 -28.03 -19.79 -13.13
CA ASP A 638 -27.61 -21.14 -13.53
C ASP A 638 -26.61 -21.19 -14.70
N ASN A 639 -25.85 -20.12 -14.89
CA ASN A 639 -24.94 -19.96 -16.01
C ASN A 639 -23.70 -19.15 -15.58
N TRP A 640 -23.68 -17.84 -15.84
CA TRP A 640 -22.47 -17.03 -15.63
C TRP A 640 -22.06 -16.91 -14.16
N VAL A 641 -23.00 -17.03 -13.22
CA VAL A 641 -22.72 -16.94 -11.77
C VAL A 641 -21.71 -18.00 -11.29
N HIS A 642 -21.64 -19.17 -11.92
CA HIS A 642 -20.66 -20.20 -11.55
C HIS A 642 -19.24 -19.80 -11.99
N THR A 643 -19.10 -19.14 -13.14
CA THR A 643 -17.81 -18.58 -13.56
C THR A 643 -17.37 -17.45 -12.65
N TRP A 644 -18.32 -16.60 -12.23
CA TRP A 644 -18.08 -15.57 -11.22
C TRP A 644 -17.54 -16.16 -9.92
N ARG A 645 -18.24 -17.12 -9.32
CA ARG A 645 -17.84 -17.78 -8.07
C ARG A 645 -16.47 -18.44 -8.16
N ARG A 646 -16.19 -19.13 -9.26
CA ARG A 646 -14.87 -19.73 -9.51
C ARG A 646 -13.77 -18.68 -9.52
N ARG A 647 -13.97 -17.57 -10.24
CA ARG A 647 -12.99 -16.46 -10.29
C ARG A 647 -12.75 -15.83 -8.93
N PHE A 648 -13.81 -15.60 -8.15
CA PHE A 648 -13.67 -15.07 -6.80
C PHE A 648 -13.00 -16.07 -5.85
N SER A 649 -13.33 -17.35 -5.95
CA SER A 649 -12.67 -18.42 -5.17
C SER A 649 -11.17 -18.43 -5.44
N GLU A 650 -10.76 -18.45 -6.71
CA GLU A 650 -9.35 -18.39 -7.10
C GLU A 650 -8.66 -17.11 -6.61
N ALA A 651 -9.31 -15.96 -6.71
CA ALA A 651 -8.74 -14.69 -6.26
C ALA A 651 -8.49 -14.68 -4.74
N VAL A 652 -9.47 -15.12 -3.94
CA VAL A 652 -9.39 -15.04 -2.47
C VAL A 652 -8.62 -16.21 -1.84
N LYS A 653 -8.26 -17.26 -2.58
CA LYS A 653 -7.32 -18.31 -2.12
C LYS A 653 -5.95 -17.74 -1.72
N HIS A 654 -5.57 -16.60 -2.30
CA HIS A 654 -4.36 -15.87 -1.93
C HIS A 654 -4.47 -15.06 -0.62
N CYS A 655 -5.63 -15.06 0.04
CA CYS A 655 -5.81 -14.45 1.36
C CYS A 655 -5.39 -15.40 2.48
N ASP A 656 -4.77 -14.84 3.52
CA ASP A 656 -4.35 -15.53 4.74
C ASP A 656 -5.51 -15.80 5.69
N ALA A 657 -6.51 -14.91 5.73
CA ALA A 657 -7.73 -15.13 6.50
C ALA A 657 -8.96 -14.46 5.87
N TYR A 658 -10.13 -14.98 6.26
CA TYR A 658 -11.45 -14.49 5.87
C TYR A 658 -12.19 -13.98 7.10
N ILE A 659 -12.93 -12.89 6.93
CA ILE A 659 -13.74 -12.33 8.02
C ILE A 659 -15.16 -12.09 7.51
N THR A 660 -16.16 -12.50 8.27
CA THR A 660 -17.54 -12.04 8.08
C THR A 660 -18.14 -11.68 9.43
N THR A 661 -19.37 -11.19 9.45
CA THR A 661 -19.99 -10.58 10.62
C THR A 661 -20.98 -11.47 11.35
N HIS A 662 -21.42 -12.56 10.72
CA HIS A 662 -22.38 -13.49 11.32
C HIS A 662 -22.22 -14.92 10.77
N GLN A 663 -22.62 -15.92 11.55
CA GLN A 663 -22.48 -17.33 11.16
C GLN A 663 -23.32 -17.70 9.93
N SER A 664 -24.52 -17.14 9.79
CA SER A 664 -25.37 -17.36 8.61
C SER A 664 -24.70 -16.87 7.32
N ALA A 665 -24.04 -15.71 7.35
CA ALA A 665 -23.29 -15.20 6.21
C ALA A 665 -22.10 -16.10 5.88
N LYS A 666 -21.36 -16.59 6.89
CA LYS A 666 -20.28 -17.56 6.72
C LYS A 666 -20.77 -18.83 6.00
N ASN A 667 -21.89 -19.38 6.44
CA ASN A 667 -22.45 -20.60 5.86
C ASN A 667 -22.83 -20.40 4.38
N ILE A 668 -23.56 -19.32 4.05
CA ILE A 668 -23.90 -18.99 2.67
C ILE A 668 -22.66 -18.83 1.80
N ILE A 669 -21.60 -18.19 2.31
CA ILE A 669 -20.38 -18.00 1.53
C ILE A 669 -19.67 -19.34 1.27
N LEU A 670 -19.52 -20.19 2.29
CA LEU A 670 -18.86 -21.48 2.19
C LEU A 670 -19.61 -22.48 1.31
N GLU A 671 -20.94 -22.39 1.24
CA GLU A 671 -21.74 -23.21 0.34
C GLU A 671 -21.53 -22.85 -1.14
N GLN A 672 -21.08 -21.62 -1.44
CA GLN A 672 -21.06 -21.08 -2.80
C GLN A 672 -19.64 -20.85 -3.36
N LEU A 673 -18.63 -20.73 -2.49
CA LEU A 673 -17.23 -20.49 -2.87
C LEU A 673 -16.34 -21.65 -2.42
N ASP A 674 -15.37 -22.00 -3.26
CA ASP A 674 -14.37 -23.04 -2.98
C ASP A 674 -13.19 -22.45 -2.20
N ILE A 675 -13.36 -22.30 -0.88
CA ILE A 675 -12.42 -21.66 0.03
C ILE A 675 -12.35 -22.37 1.39
N GLU A 676 -11.21 -22.27 2.06
CA GLU A 676 -10.90 -22.96 3.33
C GLU A 676 -11.73 -22.41 4.50
N ALA A 677 -12.51 -23.28 5.15
CA ALA A 677 -13.43 -22.91 6.22
C ALA A 677 -12.72 -22.55 7.54
N GLU A 678 -11.54 -23.11 7.76
CA GLU A 678 -10.64 -22.88 8.90
C GLU A 678 -10.07 -21.46 8.91
N LYS A 679 -9.97 -20.81 7.75
CA LYS A 679 -9.49 -19.42 7.62
C LYS A 679 -10.54 -18.38 8.03
N PHE A 680 -11.78 -18.78 8.32
CA PHE A 680 -12.88 -17.86 8.63
C PHE A 680 -12.97 -17.49 10.11
N HIS A 681 -12.98 -16.18 10.36
CA HIS A 681 -13.33 -15.57 11.63
C HIS A 681 -14.69 -14.85 11.52
N VAL A 682 -15.53 -15.02 12.53
CA VAL A 682 -16.80 -14.28 12.65
C VAL A 682 -16.57 -13.12 13.62
N ILE A 683 -16.43 -11.91 13.10
CA ILE A 683 -16.19 -10.69 13.87
C ILE A 683 -17.33 -9.72 13.58
N PRO A 684 -18.29 -9.57 14.52
CA PRO A 684 -19.36 -8.57 14.42
C PRO A 684 -18.81 -7.15 14.23
N HIS A 685 -19.58 -6.28 13.59
CA HIS A 685 -19.19 -4.88 13.55
C HIS A 685 -19.34 -4.23 14.91
N GLY A 686 -18.28 -3.53 15.32
CA GLY A 686 -18.28 -2.62 16.45
C GLY A 686 -19.04 -1.33 16.14
N ARG A 687 -19.58 -0.72 17.20
CA ARG A 687 -20.10 0.65 17.16
C ARG A 687 -20.06 1.26 18.54
N ASP A 688 -19.54 2.48 18.62
CA ASP A 688 -19.54 3.26 19.85
C ASP A 688 -20.78 4.17 19.91
N PHE A 689 -21.36 4.29 21.10
CA PHE A 689 -22.44 5.22 21.39
C PHE A 689 -22.03 6.04 22.62
N GLU A 690 -22.09 7.36 22.52
CA GLU A 690 -21.81 8.25 23.67
C GLU A 690 -22.78 7.97 24.81
N ASN A 691 -24.06 7.76 24.46
CA ASN A 691 -25.14 7.56 25.40
C ASN A 691 -26.11 6.53 24.86
N PHE A 692 -26.70 5.78 25.78
CA PHE A 692 -27.84 4.93 25.49
C PHE A 692 -29.08 5.61 26.04
N TYR A 693 -30.07 5.83 25.18
CA TYR A 693 -31.28 6.56 25.50
C TYR A 693 -32.48 5.61 25.62
N GLN A 694 -33.55 6.14 26.19
CA GLN A 694 -34.82 5.44 26.37
C GLN A 694 -35.94 6.29 25.78
N LEU A 695 -35.97 6.35 24.44
CA LEU A 695 -36.78 7.28 23.64
C LEU A 695 -38.04 6.66 23.03
N SER A 696 -38.28 5.36 23.25
CA SER A 696 -39.57 4.74 22.95
C SER A 696 -40.68 5.47 23.70
N ALA A 697 -41.59 6.06 22.94
CA ALA A 697 -42.71 6.80 23.48
C ALA A 697 -43.74 5.84 24.10
N PRO A 698 -44.44 6.24 25.17
CA PRO A 698 -45.54 5.45 25.73
C PRO A 698 -46.60 5.15 24.67
N PHE A 699 -47.08 3.91 24.63
CA PHE A 699 -48.14 3.45 23.73
C PHE A 699 -49.33 2.97 24.57
N LYS A 700 -50.54 3.41 24.24
CA LYS A 700 -51.79 3.07 24.93
C LYS A 700 -52.80 2.47 23.96
N ASP A 701 -53.78 1.76 24.49
CA ASP A 701 -54.87 1.21 23.67
C ASP A 701 -55.61 2.33 22.94
N GLY A 702 -55.77 2.17 21.63
CA GLY A 702 -56.38 3.16 20.74
C GLY A 702 -55.41 4.17 20.12
N ASP A 703 -54.14 4.20 20.53
CA ASP A 703 -53.12 5.02 19.88
C ASP A 703 -52.79 4.49 18.47
N VAL A 704 -52.39 5.38 17.57
CA VAL A 704 -51.76 5.00 16.29
C VAL A 704 -50.34 4.53 16.56
N LEU A 705 -50.00 3.32 16.11
CA LEU A 705 -48.65 2.76 16.28
C LEU A 705 -47.66 3.47 15.34
N ARG A 706 -46.79 4.31 15.92
CA ARG A 706 -45.73 5.04 15.21
C ARG A 706 -44.45 4.20 15.13
N ILE A 707 -44.06 3.87 13.90
CA ILE A 707 -43.00 2.92 13.56
C ILE A 707 -41.87 3.67 12.88
N LEU A 708 -40.67 3.65 13.45
CA LEU A 708 -39.48 4.26 12.86
C LEU A 708 -38.71 3.27 11.98
N VAL A 709 -38.42 3.65 10.74
CA VAL A 709 -37.62 2.86 9.80
C VAL A 709 -36.42 3.72 9.33
N PRO A 710 -35.22 3.52 9.89
CA PRO A 710 -34.04 4.29 9.49
C PRO A 710 -33.33 3.69 8.27
N GLY A 711 -32.65 4.54 7.51
CA GLY A 711 -31.76 4.14 6.41
C GLY A 711 -32.32 4.43 5.03
N ASN A 712 -31.64 3.91 3.99
CA ASN A 712 -32.08 4.04 2.60
C ASN A 712 -33.10 2.95 2.26
N ILE A 713 -34.39 3.29 2.27
CA ILE A 713 -35.50 2.35 2.12
C ILE A 713 -35.84 2.17 0.64
N ASN A 714 -35.13 1.23 0.02
CA ASN A 714 -35.41 0.72 -1.32
C ASN A 714 -36.17 -0.62 -1.25
N GLU A 715 -36.33 -1.24 -2.41
CA GLU A 715 -37.08 -2.49 -2.58
C GLU A 715 -36.44 -3.63 -1.79
N ALA A 716 -35.11 -3.71 -1.76
CA ALA A 716 -34.38 -4.69 -0.95
C ALA A 716 -34.48 -4.42 0.57
N LYS A 717 -34.88 -3.22 0.96
CA LYS A 717 -35.05 -2.77 2.36
C LYS A 717 -36.53 -2.70 2.78
N GLY A 718 -37.42 -3.36 2.04
CA GLY A 718 -38.82 -3.57 2.43
C GLY A 718 -39.76 -2.42 2.08
N SER A 719 -39.44 -1.58 1.09
CA SER A 719 -40.34 -0.50 0.67
C SER A 719 -41.73 -1.02 0.26
N GLU A 720 -41.81 -2.16 -0.43
CA GLU A 720 -43.08 -2.79 -0.82
C GLU A 720 -43.84 -3.35 0.38
N ILE A 721 -43.14 -3.89 1.38
CA ILE A 721 -43.77 -4.36 2.63
C ILE A 721 -44.49 -3.19 3.31
N ILE A 722 -43.83 -2.03 3.42
CA ILE A 722 -44.40 -0.82 4.03
C ILE A 722 -45.64 -0.34 3.25
N ALA A 723 -45.53 -0.26 1.91
CA ALA A 723 -46.64 0.17 1.06
C ALA A 723 -47.84 -0.79 1.16
N ASN A 724 -47.59 -2.10 1.20
CA ASN A 724 -48.62 -3.13 1.32
C ASN A 724 -49.33 -3.07 2.68
N ILE A 725 -48.58 -2.95 3.77
CA ILE A 725 -49.14 -2.80 5.13
C ILE A 725 -50.05 -1.56 5.20
N LEU A 726 -49.57 -0.40 4.72
CA LEU A 726 -50.37 0.83 4.73
C LEU A 726 -51.59 0.75 3.80
N THR A 727 -51.51 0.03 2.69
CA THR A 727 -52.65 -0.19 1.80
C THR A 727 -53.73 -1.05 2.47
N GLN A 728 -53.33 -2.04 3.28
CA GLN A 728 -54.24 -2.90 4.04
C GLN A 728 -54.82 -2.19 5.29
N ASP A 729 -54.13 -1.20 5.84
CA ASP A 729 -54.53 -0.48 7.05
C ASP A 729 -55.73 0.48 6.86
N LYS A 730 -56.91 -0.07 6.56
CA LYS A 730 -58.14 0.71 6.37
C LYS A 730 -58.61 1.41 7.64
N LYS A 731 -58.26 0.86 8.81
CA LYS A 731 -58.62 1.41 10.12
C LYS A 731 -57.71 2.58 10.53
N GLY A 732 -56.57 2.76 9.87
CA GLY A 732 -55.60 3.77 10.26
C GLY A 732 -55.08 3.49 11.67
N LEU A 733 -54.48 2.34 11.87
CA LEU A 733 -53.84 1.96 13.13
C LEU A 733 -52.32 2.19 13.10
N LEU A 734 -51.72 2.33 11.92
CA LEU A 734 -50.27 2.33 11.74
C LEU A 734 -49.77 3.64 11.11
N GLU A 735 -48.62 4.13 11.54
CA GLU A 735 -47.94 5.28 10.96
C GLU A 735 -46.45 5.01 10.83
N PHE A 736 -45.93 5.06 9.60
CA PHE A 736 -44.53 4.79 9.29
C PHE A 736 -43.75 6.10 9.15
N HIS A 737 -42.64 6.19 9.88
CA HIS A 737 -41.69 7.29 9.81
C HIS A 737 -40.39 6.80 9.20
N ILE A 738 -40.04 7.30 8.01
CA ILE A 738 -38.80 6.96 7.34
C ILE A 738 -37.75 8.02 7.64
N LEU A 739 -36.64 7.61 8.26
CA LEU A 739 -35.50 8.47 8.54
C LEU A 739 -34.35 8.08 7.61
N GLY A 740 -34.33 8.66 6.42
CA GLY A 740 -33.33 8.44 5.38
C GLY A 740 -33.89 8.66 3.98
N ARG A 741 -33.18 8.14 2.97
CA ARG A 741 -33.64 8.15 1.56
C ARG A 741 -34.70 7.08 1.32
N VAL A 742 -35.55 7.31 0.32
CA VAL A 742 -36.57 6.34 -0.12
C VAL A 742 -36.44 6.07 -1.62
N SER A 743 -36.84 4.87 -2.04
CA SER A 743 -37.00 4.52 -3.46
C SER A 743 -38.00 5.44 -4.16
N ALA A 744 -37.85 5.59 -5.49
CA ALA A 744 -38.77 6.39 -6.29
C ALA A 744 -40.21 5.88 -6.19
N SER A 745 -40.41 4.56 -6.14
CA SER A 745 -41.71 3.90 -5.97
C SER A 745 -42.37 4.29 -4.64
N LEU A 746 -41.64 4.17 -3.53
CA LEU A 746 -42.15 4.54 -2.21
C LEU A 746 -42.40 6.05 -2.08
N ASN A 747 -41.56 6.88 -2.71
CA ASN A 747 -41.76 8.33 -2.72
C ASN A 747 -43.00 8.76 -3.55
N GLN A 748 -43.35 7.99 -4.58
CA GLN A 748 -44.57 8.20 -5.37
C GLN A 748 -45.81 7.65 -4.67
N PHE A 749 -45.65 6.67 -3.77
CA PHE A 749 -46.70 6.17 -2.89
C PHE A 749 -47.08 7.22 -1.84
N LYS A 750 -47.90 8.19 -2.25
CA LYS A 750 -48.41 9.25 -1.37
C LYS A 750 -49.46 8.68 -0.43
N HIS A 751 -49.06 8.37 0.80
CA HIS A 751 -49.95 7.92 1.87
C HIS A 751 -49.89 8.90 3.06
N PRO A 752 -51.03 9.33 3.64
CA PRO A 752 -51.05 10.33 4.73
C PRO A 752 -50.32 9.87 6.00
N ARG A 753 -50.09 8.56 6.15
CA ARG A 753 -49.41 7.94 7.30
C ARG A 753 -48.03 7.38 6.98
N LEU A 754 -47.47 7.82 5.86
CA LEU A 754 -46.07 7.59 5.50
C LEU A 754 -45.36 8.95 5.58
N ILE A 755 -44.55 9.14 6.61
CA ILE A 755 -43.87 10.41 6.91
C ILE A 755 -42.39 10.23 6.62
N ILE A 756 -41.86 11.02 5.68
CA ILE A 756 -40.45 10.95 5.27
C ILE A 756 -39.71 12.15 5.88
N HIS A 757 -38.75 11.87 6.76
CA HIS A 757 -37.99 12.89 7.49
C HIS A 757 -36.71 13.35 6.78
N GLY A 758 -36.30 12.63 5.72
CA GLY A 758 -35.09 12.91 4.97
C GLY A 758 -33.83 12.30 5.59
N GLU A 759 -32.66 12.66 5.04
CA GLU A 759 -31.37 12.14 5.48
C GLU A 759 -30.96 12.69 6.84
N TYR A 760 -30.15 11.91 7.57
CA TYR A 760 -29.67 12.26 8.90
C TYR A 760 -28.18 11.93 9.03
N LYS A 761 -27.50 12.63 9.94
CA LYS A 761 -26.15 12.27 10.38
C LYS A 761 -26.23 11.31 11.57
N ARG A 762 -25.25 10.41 11.70
CA ARG A 762 -25.24 9.36 12.73
C ARG A 762 -25.33 9.94 14.15
N GLU A 763 -24.60 11.02 14.41
CA GLU A 763 -24.58 11.74 15.68
C GLU A 763 -25.94 12.34 16.05
N ASP A 764 -26.74 12.75 15.07
CA ASP A 764 -28.04 13.38 15.29
C ASP A 764 -29.18 12.37 15.45
N PHE A 765 -28.90 11.06 15.34
CA PHE A 765 -29.93 10.02 15.30
C PHE A 765 -30.88 10.11 16.51
N ALA A 766 -30.34 10.19 17.72
CA ALA A 766 -31.14 10.28 18.95
C ALA A 766 -32.03 11.53 18.99
N GLU A 767 -31.58 12.66 18.45
CA GLU A 767 -32.40 13.88 18.38
C GLU A 767 -33.59 13.74 17.44
N HIS A 768 -33.38 13.11 16.28
CA HIS A 768 -34.46 12.80 15.35
C HIS A 768 -35.48 11.87 16.01
N VAL A 769 -35.01 10.83 16.72
CA VAL A 769 -35.91 9.92 17.45
C VAL A 769 -36.72 10.65 18.53
N LYS A 770 -36.12 11.58 19.29
CA LYS A 770 -36.85 12.42 20.26
C LYS A 770 -37.97 13.24 19.64
N LYS A 771 -37.76 13.76 18.42
CA LYS A 771 -38.77 14.56 17.69
C LYS A 771 -39.89 13.69 17.14
N ILE A 772 -39.53 12.55 16.56
CA ILE A 772 -40.48 11.60 15.97
C ILE A 772 -41.35 10.94 17.06
N LYS A 773 -40.77 10.71 18.26
CA LYS A 773 -41.38 9.99 19.39
C LYS A 773 -41.99 8.64 18.96
N PRO A 774 -41.25 7.76 18.26
CA PRO A 774 -41.80 6.48 17.81
C PRO A 774 -42.07 5.55 18.99
N HIS A 775 -43.00 4.61 18.80
CA HIS A 775 -43.28 3.55 19.78
C HIS A 775 -42.30 2.39 19.61
N ILE A 776 -42.08 1.99 18.35
CA ILE A 776 -41.18 0.90 17.94
C ILE A 776 -40.35 1.29 16.71
N GLY A 777 -39.32 0.51 16.42
CA GLY A 777 -38.58 0.56 15.16
C GLY A 777 -38.89 -0.63 14.26
N ALA A 778 -38.47 -0.58 12.99
CA ALA A 778 -38.49 -1.73 12.09
C ALA A 778 -37.28 -1.77 11.15
N VAL A 779 -36.83 -2.98 10.82
CA VAL A 779 -35.83 -3.28 9.77
C VAL A 779 -36.39 -4.37 8.87
N LEU A 780 -36.89 -3.98 7.70
CA LEU A 780 -37.71 -4.84 6.85
C LEU A 780 -36.96 -5.35 5.62
N SER A 781 -35.66 -5.61 5.75
CA SER A 781 -34.84 -6.11 4.65
C SER A 781 -35.32 -7.47 4.14
N ILE A 782 -35.51 -7.61 2.84
CA ILE A 782 -36.00 -8.85 2.22
C ILE A 782 -34.88 -9.82 1.84
N TRP A 783 -33.75 -9.74 2.53
CA TRP A 783 -32.58 -10.58 2.30
C TRP A 783 -31.80 -10.75 3.60
N ASN A 784 -30.96 -11.79 3.67
CA ASN A 784 -30.12 -12.04 4.83
C ASN A 784 -28.94 -11.08 4.87
N GLU A 785 -29.14 -9.90 5.48
CA GLU A 785 -28.05 -8.95 5.73
C GLU A 785 -26.86 -9.65 6.42
N THR A 786 -25.64 -9.30 6.04
CA THR A 786 -24.43 -9.77 6.73
C THR A 786 -24.33 -9.19 8.14
N TRP A 787 -24.70 -7.91 8.28
CA TRP A 787 -24.86 -7.21 9.54
C TRP A 787 -25.73 -5.97 9.36
N CYS A 788 -26.55 -5.65 10.35
CA CYS A 788 -27.40 -4.46 10.32
C CYS A 788 -27.06 -3.49 11.45
N HIS A 789 -26.48 -2.35 11.09
CA HIS A 789 -26.15 -1.27 12.03
C HIS A 789 -27.41 -0.58 12.56
N THR A 790 -28.44 -0.49 11.73
CA THR A 790 -29.69 0.18 12.06
C THR A 790 -30.46 -0.52 13.18
N LEU A 791 -30.35 -1.84 13.26
CA LEU A 791 -30.88 -2.59 14.40
C LEU A 791 -30.20 -2.16 15.71
N THR A 792 -28.87 -2.02 15.70
CA THR A 792 -28.12 -1.56 16.88
C THR A 792 -28.44 -0.09 17.23
N GLU A 793 -28.62 0.79 16.22
CA GLU A 793 -29.05 2.19 16.43
C GLU A 793 -30.42 2.27 17.10
N LEU A 794 -31.40 1.50 16.63
CA LEU A 794 -32.74 1.48 17.20
C LEU A 794 -32.74 1.00 18.66
N TRP A 795 -31.94 -0.02 18.96
CA TRP A 795 -31.77 -0.47 20.34
C TRP A 795 -31.03 0.55 21.22
N SER A 796 -30.04 1.28 20.68
CA SER A 796 -29.31 2.27 21.48
C SER A 796 -30.17 3.45 21.95
N VAL A 797 -31.29 3.70 21.27
CA VAL A 797 -32.31 4.68 21.67
C VAL A 797 -33.52 4.05 22.38
N GLY A 798 -33.47 2.76 22.69
CA GLY A 798 -34.49 2.08 23.49
C GLY A 798 -35.75 1.68 22.73
N LEU A 799 -35.69 1.50 21.40
CA LEU A 799 -36.83 1.08 20.59
C LEU A 799 -36.85 -0.44 20.36
N PRO A 800 -37.91 -1.16 20.77
CA PRO A 800 -38.18 -2.51 20.31
C PRO A 800 -38.30 -2.55 18.79
N VAL A 801 -37.78 -3.59 18.14
CA VAL A 801 -37.66 -3.62 16.67
C VAL A 801 -38.38 -4.82 16.07
N VAL A 802 -39.17 -4.58 15.03
CA VAL A 802 -39.67 -5.63 14.14
C VAL A 802 -38.65 -5.87 13.03
N VAL A 803 -38.20 -7.11 12.85
CA VAL A 803 -37.28 -7.49 11.78
C VAL A 803 -37.85 -8.61 10.93
N THR A 804 -37.39 -8.76 9.70
CA THR A 804 -37.71 -9.92 8.86
C THR A 804 -37.02 -11.21 9.36
N GLU A 805 -37.55 -12.36 8.96
CA GLU A 805 -37.14 -13.71 9.37
C GLU A 805 -35.70 -14.12 9.01
N TYR A 806 -35.01 -13.34 8.17
CA TYR A 806 -33.66 -13.71 7.74
C TYR A 806 -32.67 -13.79 8.90
N GLN A 807 -31.92 -14.88 8.89
CA GLN A 807 -31.24 -15.45 10.06
C GLN A 807 -30.35 -14.44 10.82
N THR A 808 -29.62 -13.56 10.15
CA THR A 808 -28.79 -12.56 10.85
C THR A 808 -29.60 -11.59 11.70
N LEU A 809 -30.75 -11.12 11.21
CA LEU A 809 -31.61 -10.19 11.94
C LEU A 809 -32.45 -10.93 12.97
N SER A 810 -33.12 -12.00 12.55
CA SER A 810 -34.06 -12.76 13.38
C SER A 810 -33.37 -13.42 14.56
N GLN A 811 -32.17 -13.98 14.39
CA GLN A 811 -31.40 -14.56 15.50
C GLN A 811 -30.99 -13.48 16.51
N ARG A 812 -30.49 -12.33 16.05
CA ARG A 812 -30.14 -11.21 16.95
C ARG A 812 -31.33 -10.71 17.76
N VAL A 813 -32.53 -10.65 17.16
CA VAL A 813 -33.78 -10.25 17.84
C VAL A 813 -34.26 -11.35 18.79
N THR A 814 -34.21 -12.61 18.38
CA THR A 814 -34.67 -13.76 19.18
C THR A 814 -33.80 -13.96 20.42
N GLU A 815 -32.47 -13.99 20.27
CA GLU A 815 -31.52 -14.16 21.37
C GLU A 815 -31.60 -13.02 22.39
N SER A 816 -31.88 -11.80 21.92
CA SER A 816 -32.02 -10.64 22.81
C SER A 816 -33.39 -10.50 23.43
N GLY A 817 -34.42 -11.11 22.86
CA GLY A 817 -35.82 -10.82 23.19
C GLY A 817 -36.24 -9.37 22.91
N ALA A 818 -35.43 -8.55 22.22
CA ALA A 818 -35.60 -7.10 22.08
C ALA A 818 -36.42 -6.68 20.84
N GLY A 819 -37.40 -7.49 20.45
CA GLY A 819 -38.21 -7.24 19.27
C GLY A 819 -39.13 -8.40 18.86
N TRP A 820 -39.55 -8.36 17.59
CA TRP A 820 -40.38 -9.37 16.93
C TRP A 820 -39.78 -9.76 15.58
N VAL A 821 -40.11 -10.95 15.12
CA VAL A 821 -39.71 -11.48 13.81
C VAL A 821 -40.95 -11.56 12.92
N LEU A 822 -40.84 -10.98 11.74
CA LEU A 822 -41.82 -10.98 10.68
C LEU A 822 -41.42 -12.04 9.64
N GLU A 823 -42.30 -13.01 9.41
CA GLU A 823 -42.18 -13.94 8.28
C GLU A 823 -42.35 -13.15 6.99
N SER A 824 -41.28 -13.03 6.22
CA SER A 824 -41.14 -12.10 5.10
C SER A 824 -41.94 -12.51 3.86
N THR A 825 -42.40 -13.77 3.83
CA THR A 825 -43.20 -14.33 2.74
C THR A 825 -44.71 -14.12 2.90
N ASP A 826 -45.18 -13.66 4.06
CA ASP A 826 -46.60 -13.44 4.35
C ASP A 826 -46.94 -11.95 4.55
N LEU A 827 -47.39 -11.31 3.47
CA LEU A 827 -47.84 -9.90 3.49
C LEU A 827 -49.12 -9.68 4.32
N LEU A 828 -49.92 -10.72 4.57
CA LEU A 828 -51.12 -10.65 5.41
C LEU A 828 -50.69 -10.70 6.88
N GLY A 829 -49.84 -11.67 7.22
CA GLY A 829 -49.19 -11.80 8.53
C GLY A 829 -48.40 -10.55 8.94
N ALA A 830 -47.87 -9.80 7.98
CA ALA A 830 -47.22 -8.50 8.26
C ALA A 830 -48.18 -7.48 8.87
N TYR A 831 -49.37 -7.29 8.29
CA TYR A 831 -50.36 -6.36 8.84
C TYR A 831 -50.89 -6.85 10.20
N GLU A 832 -51.14 -8.15 10.32
CA GLU A 832 -51.60 -8.78 11.57
C GLU A 832 -50.58 -8.65 12.70
N LEU A 833 -49.28 -8.85 12.41
CA LEU A 833 -48.21 -8.67 13.39
C LEU A 833 -48.19 -7.24 13.92
N PHE A 834 -48.15 -6.24 13.04
CA PHE A 834 -48.08 -4.83 13.47
C PHE A 834 -49.33 -4.37 14.22
N THR A 835 -50.52 -4.81 13.79
CA THR A 835 -51.78 -4.45 14.46
C THR A 835 -52.05 -5.25 15.74
N GLY A 836 -51.39 -6.40 15.90
CA GLY A 836 -51.43 -7.23 17.11
C GLY A 836 -50.49 -6.77 18.24
N ILE A 837 -49.59 -5.82 17.99
CA ILE A 837 -48.68 -5.29 19.03
C ILE A 837 -49.49 -4.49 20.07
N VAL A 838 -49.48 -4.96 21.31
CA VAL A 838 -50.17 -4.30 22.44
C VAL A 838 -49.19 -3.55 23.36
N PRO A 839 -49.66 -2.57 24.17
CA PRO A 839 -48.82 -1.80 25.09
C PRO A 839 -47.91 -2.65 25.99
N ARG A 840 -48.43 -3.76 26.53
CA ARG A 840 -47.68 -4.66 27.41
C ARG A 840 -46.46 -5.27 26.71
N ASP A 841 -46.56 -5.59 25.43
CA ASP A 841 -45.47 -6.20 24.68
C ASP A 841 -44.33 -5.21 24.49
N ILE A 842 -44.62 -3.96 24.11
CA ILE A 842 -43.61 -2.91 23.95
C ILE A 842 -42.84 -2.70 25.26
N VAL A 843 -43.54 -2.66 26.40
CA VAL A 843 -42.91 -2.53 27.72
C VAL A 843 -41.97 -3.71 28.01
N ASN A 844 -42.43 -4.95 27.79
CA ASN A 844 -41.63 -6.15 28.00
C ASN A 844 -40.37 -6.18 27.12
N LYS A 845 -40.52 -5.88 25.81
CA LYS A 845 -39.39 -5.87 24.86
C LYS A 845 -38.40 -4.75 25.16
N ARG A 846 -38.88 -3.59 25.65
CA ARG A 846 -38.02 -2.48 26.08
C ARG A 846 -37.18 -2.84 27.30
N GLN A 847 -37.71 -3.61 28.24
CA GLN A 847 -36.91 -4.13 29.36
C GLN A 847 -35.77 -5.04 28.88
N GLN A 848 -36.03 -5.87 27.86
CA GLN A 848 -34.98 -6.69 27.24
C GLN A 848 -33.88 -5.84 26.57
N ILE A 849 -34.25 -4.71 25.94
CA ILE A 849 -33.25 -3.77 25.41
C ILE A 849 -32.36 -3.22 26.51
N LEU A 850 -32.89 -2.88 27.68
CA LEU A 850 -32.09 -2.37 28.80
C LEU A 850 -31.08 -3.40 29.29
N LEU A 851 -31.50 -4.67 29.42
CA LEU A 851 -30.63 -5.79 29.80
C LEU A 851 -29.53 -6.00 28.76
N LYS A 852 -29.89 -6.00 27.47
CA LYS A 852 -28.94 -6.12 26.36
C LYS A 852 -27.99 -4.94 26.26
N THR A 853 -28.51 -3.73 26.41
CA THR A 853 -27.73 -2.48 26.37
C THR A 853 -26.69 -2.46 27.49
N ALA A 854 -27.08 -2.92 28.69
CA ALA A 854 -26.13 -3.08 29.79
C ALA A 854 -25.02 -4.09 29.41
N PHE A 855 -25.36 -5.20 28.75
CA PHE A 855 -24.38 -6.19 28.28
C PHE A 855 -23.49 -5.67 27.13
N GLU A 856 -24.06 -4.97 26.14
CA GLU A 856 -23.33 -4.38 25.01
C GLU A 856 -22.43 -3.21 25.44
N LYS A 857 -22.82 -2.43 26.46
CA LYS A 857 -21.96 -1.43 27.11
C LYS A 857 -20.72 -2.04 27.78
N ILE A 858 -20.81 -3.29 28.23
CA ILE A 858 -19.82 -3.91 29.13
C ILE A 858 -18.82 -4.82 28.40
N ALA A 859 -19.16 -5.49 27.28
CA ALA A 859 -18.29 -6.58 26.80
C ALA A 859 -18.01 -6.76 25.29
N ASN A 860 -18.95 -6.59 24.33
CA ASN A 860 -18.79 -7.35 23.06
C ASN A 860 -18.86 -6.61 21.71
N ASN A 861 -19.41 -5.39 21.56
CA ASN A 861 -19.65 -4.78 20.23
C ASN A 861 -19.21 -3.30 20.09
N THR A 862 -18.15 -2.86 20.77
CA THR A 862 -17.54 -1.52 20.57
C THR A 862 -16.57 -1.51 19.39
N ASN A 863 -16.21 -0.33 18.87
CA ASN A 863 -15.17 -0.24 17.83
C ASN A 863 -13.83 -0.74 18.36
N HIS A 864 -13.51 -0.46 19.63
CA HIS A 864 -12.31 -0.95 20.29
C HIS A 864 -12.28 -2.49 20.33
N LYS A 865 -13.37 -3.14 20.73
CA LYS A 865 -13.41 -4.61 20.79
C LYS A 865 -13.33 -5.27 19.42
N MET A 866 -13.99 -4.66 18.43
CA MET A 866 -13.85 -5.06 17.03
C MET A 866 -12.38 -4.95 16.62
N ALA A 867 -11.72 -3.82 16.86
CA ALA A 867 -10.31 -3.59 16.52
C ALA A 867 -9.38 -4.62 17.17
N GLU A 868 -9.55 -4.95 18.46
CA GLU A 868 -8.79 -6.01 19.12
C GLU A 868 -8.90 -7.36 18.37
N ASN A 869 -10.12 -7.75 17.97
CA ASN A 869 -10.35 -9.00 17.26
C ASN A 869 -9.70 -8.98 15.86
N TYR A 870 -9.77 -7.85 15.14
CA TYR A 870 -9.08 -7.70 13.86
C TYR A 870 -7.55 -7.75 14.03
N LEU A 871 -6.99 -7.11 15.07
CA LEU A 871 -5.55 -7.13 15.35
C LEU A 871 -5.03 -8.54 15.65
N ARG A 872 -5.84 -9.41 16.28
CA ARG A 872 -5.50 -10.84 16.45
C ARG A 872 -5.35 -11.53 15.11
N VAL A 873 -6.27 -11.29 14.16
CA VAL A 873 -6.21 -11.86 12.81
C VAL A 873 -5.08 -11.25 11.97
N TYR A 874 -4.77 -9.96 12.16
CA TYR A 874 -3.70 -9.28 11.42
C TYR A 874 -2.30 -9.74 11.81
N PHE A 875 -2.10 -10.11 13.07
CA PHE A 875 -0.78 -10.44 13.61
C PHE A 875 -0.68 -11.89 14.13
N ASP A 876 -1.67 -12.75 13.83
CA ASP A 876 -1.76 -14.12 14.33
C ASP A 876 -1.57 -14.21 15.87
N ARG A 877 -2.11 -13.24 16.61
CA ARG A 877 -2.03 -13.23 18.08
C ARG A 877 -3.06 -14.22 18.65
N VAL A 878 -2.58 -15.12 19.50
CA VAL A 878 -3.40 -16.10 20.24
C VAL A 878 -4.36 -15.41 21.21
#